data_AF-A0A7W2TTR8-F1
#
_entry.id   AF-A0A7W2TTR8-F1
#
_cell.length_a   1.000
_cell.length_b   1.000
_cell.length_c   1.000
_cell.angle_alpha   90.00
_cell.angle_beta   90.00
_cell.angle_gamma   90.00
#
_symmetry.space_group_name_H-M   'P 1'
#
loop_
_entity.id
_entity.type
_entity.pdbx_description
1 polymer ?
#
loop_
_entity_poly.entity_id
_entity_poly.type
_entity_poly.pdbx_seq_one_letter_code
_entity_poly.pdbx_strand_id
1 'polypeptide(L)'
;MQEIGFTSLAKETLSTFDEIANVASDKLGNNERPGNDSFASGNTLTGGAAYQNLAGIQQEQREAMQKLCAEPAIVRLVLEGDDESQRVIYIARASNLLLPSKTEFASYRSPLGRFAEIPPGDEASIVIGGKECRYWVIEKTSYQPEHNADGWDSRQTQYRHYNNGSYSIESLRALLQAERLDSADELDRLLEQAEVQGGVVAGISHQVRTAMGLRDQPVLDQFQGEIFRLPLKSRLMILGPPGTGKTTTLIKRLGQKLDLESLDADERRIAESASHQRPHQSSWLMFTPSELLKQYLKEAFNREQVPASDAHIRTWVSLRNDIARNTLGILRSANGGRFTLKNDLLPVKAEVVSDASVWYDAFQEHHEMRLRQQLLDGLAIVQAADPEGEQKVLQQLETLAVTLKNRPLIEIYRSLESEEDSLKQALKNSRAIADEMLKKERNRLYNKDNDVFHRLAQYLKTLQQDNEQDDEDVFDDDDQEETAAPTHNAIQVAVKSYLSALKALARNKYLKRSMPKGSRSGLVVQFLGDAIPSIEVLVEIGRHISFQNGLRRFINSHKRYVTDIPTSYPRFRKDKAARADFYTSDVISANQLAGIELDAIILLMLKNARQLLEQSFISRAIDEPRFSYLYNITEMFRNQIMVDEATDFSMLELACMESLAAPSTQSFFACGDFNQRITTTGIRTLKQLNWLSPSLSIRSVQLVYRQSRKLNAFAGELLRLQCGDLSALGQVPEESNHEGVSPVLCEGATGDEAMCWIADRIKEVEKEVQQLPTIAVLVNSELEVKTTAERLSHYLEEVNLSAVACEEGKALGEGTDVRVFDIQHIKGLEFEAVFFVGIDELAMQKPELFDRFLYVGATRAATYLGLVCNEVLPERLEPLRSTFAKQWAV
;
A
#
# COMPACT_ATOMS: atom_id res chain seq x y z
N MET A 1 -4.96 19.92 49.10
CA MET A 1 -4.31 18.95 48.21
C MET A 1 -4.09 17.70 49.03
N GLN A 2 -4.78 16.59 48.73
CA GLN A 2 -4.23 15.29 49.13
C GLN A 2 -2.88 15.20 48.42
N GLU A 3 -1.79 14.98 49.15
CA GLU A 3 -0.45 14.84 48.56
C GLU A 3 -0.50 13.72 47.53
N ILE A 4 -0.45 14.07 46.25
CA ILE A 4 -0.28 13.09 45.19
C ILE A 4 1.11 12.49 45.42
N GLY A 5 1.18 11.19 45.72
CA GLY A 5 2.40 10.48 46.06
C GLY A 5 3.34 10.27 44.86
N PHE A 6 3.75 11.34 44.19
CA PHE A 6 4.64 11.28 43.03
C PHE A 6 5.97 10.60 43.37
N THR A 7 6.48 10.77 44.59
CA THR A 7 7.68 10.07 45.05
C THR A 7 7.46 8.56 45.13
N SER A 8 6.36 8.11 45.73
CA SER A 8 6.05 6.68 45.80
C SER A 8 5.88 6.08 44.41
N LEU A 9 5.23 6.80 43.50
CA LEU A 9 5.09 6.42 42.09
C LEU A 9 6.46 6.28 41.42
N ALA A 10 7.35 7.25 41.59
CA ALA A 10 8.69 7.24 41.01
C ALA A 10 9.52 6.05 41.53
N LYS A 11 9.50 5.81 42.85
CA LYS A 11 10.24 4.69 43.47
C LYS A 11 9.74 3.32 43.01
N GLU A 12 8.42 3.13 42.96
CA GLU A 12 7.80 1.90 42.46
C GLU A 12 8.13 1.67 40.98
N THR A 13 7.98 2.70 40.15
CA THR A 13 8.20 2.64 38.71
C THR A 13 9.64 2.25 38.39
N LEU A 14 10.62 2.96 38.94
CA LEU A 14 12.04 2.72 38.64
C LEU A 14 12.49 1.33 39.12
N SER A 15 12.02 0.88 40.28
CA SER A 15 12.28 -0.49 40.75
C SER A 15 11.66 -1.55 39.83
N THR A 16 10.49 -1.28 39.26
CA THR A 16 9.81 -2.20 38.33
C THR A 16 10.55 -2.22 36.98
N PHE A 17 11.08 -1.09 36.52
CA PHE A 17 11.92 -1.00 35.31
C PHE A 17 13.16 -1.87 35.43
N ASP A 18 13.87 -1.78 36.56
CA ASP A 18 15.01 -2.64 36.86
C ASP A 18 14.64 -4.13 36.82
N GLU A 19 13.51 -4.51 37.43
CA GLU A 19 13.06 -5.90 37.44
C GLU A 19 12.78 -6.42 36.02
N ILE A 20 12.03 -5.66 35.21
CA ILE A 20 11.69 -6.04 33.83
C ILE A 20 12.97 -6.20 32.99
N ALA A 21 13.87 -5.22 33.06
CA ALA A 21 15.11 -5.21 32.29
C ALA A 21 16.04 -6.37 32.68
N ASN A 22 16.17 -6.65 33.98
CA ASN A 22 17.00 -7.76 34.47
C ASN A 22 16.43 -9.12 34.04
N VAL A 23 15.12 -9.33 34.18
CA VAL A 23 14.48 -10.60 33.77
C VAL A 23 14.58 -10.80 32.25
N ALA A 24 14.45 -9.73 31.46
CA ALA A 24 14.66 -9.80 30.01
C ALA A 24 16.13 -10.12 29.66
N SER A 25 17.08 -9.51 30.34
CA SER A 25 18.52 -9.78 30.18
C SER A 25 18.89 -11.22 30.54
N ASP A 26 18.35 -11.77 31.64
CA ASP A 26 18.58 -13.15 32.04
C ASP A 26 18.06 -14.16 31.00
N LYS A 27 16.90 -13.86 30.39
CA LYS A 27 16.36 -14.67 29.28
C LYS A 27 17.23 -14.60 28.02
N LEU A 28 17.80 -13.43 27.72
CA LEU A 28 18.76 -13.28 26.61
C LEU A 28 20.02 -14.12 26.84
N GLY A 29 20.59 -14.08 28.05
CA GLY A 29 21.78 -14.84 28.41
C GLY A 29 21.56 -16.36 28.42
N ASN A 30 20.39 -16.82 28.85
CA ASN A 30 20.04 -18.25 28.87
C ASN A 30 19.76 -18.84 27.48
N ASN A 31 19.32 -18.04 26.51
CA ASN A 31 19.08 -18.48 25.13
C ASN A 31 20.36 -18.66 24.30
N GLU A 32 21.56 -18.37 24.83
CA GLU A 32 22.83 -18.56 24.11
C GLU A 32 23.34 -20.01 24.05
N ARG A 33 22.65 -20.99 24.66
CA ARG A 33 23.07 -22.41 24.59
C ARG A 33 21.91 -23.41 24.46
N PRO A 34 21.64 -23.91 23.24
CA PRO A 34 21.23 -25.30 23.06
C PRO A 34 22.48 -26.12 22.74
N GLY A 35 22.74 -27.16 23.54
CA GLY A 35 23.76 -28.15 23.23
C GLY A 35 23.51 -28.80 21.86
N ASN A 36 24.59 -29.03 21.11
CA ASN A 36 24.60 -29.76 19.84
C ASN A 36 23.97 -31.17 19.88
N ASP A 37 23.55 -31.67 21.06
CA ASP A 37 23.12 -33.04 21.27
C ASP A 37 21.60 -33.28 21.08
N SER A 38 20.75 -32.25 20.93
CA SER A 38 19.31 -32.47 20.76
C SER A 38 18.86 -32.70 19.30
N PHE A 39 19.78 -32.65 18.31
CA PHE A 39 19.43 -32.59 16.89
C PHE A 39 20.03 -33.72 16.02
N ALA A 40 20.58 -34.78 16.62
CA ALA A 40 21.23 -35.86 15.88
C ALA A 40 20.29 -36.81 15.10
N SER A 41 18.97 -36.55 15.02
CA SER A 41 18.03 -37.47 14.36
C SER A 41 16.83 -36.80 13.67
N GLY A 42 17.08 -36.04 12.58
CA GLY A 42 16.01 -35.51 11.72
C GLY A 42 16.44 -35.38 10.26
N ASN A 43 15.70 -36.01 9.35
CA ASN A 43 15.97 -36.08 7.90
C ASN A 43 16.19 -34.70 7.25
N THR A 44 17.28 -34.58 6.48
CA THR A 44 17.82 -33.35 5.87
C THR A 44 17.10 -32.85 4.61
N LEU A 45 16.05 -33.52 4.13
CA LEU A 45 15.34 -33.14 2.90
C LEU A 45 14.02 -32.35 3.11
N THR A 46 13.44 -32.37 4.33
CA THR A 46 12.25 -31.58 4.70
C THR A 46 12.50 -30.58 5.84
N GLY A 47 13.70 -30.59 6.43
CA GLY A 47 14.05 -29.77 7.60
C GLY A 47 14.45 -28.31 7.31
N GLY A 48 14.70 -27.94 6.06
CA GLY A 48 15.21 -26.59 5.71
C GLY A 48 14.23 -25.45 6.05
N ALA A 49 12.95 -25.60 5.70
CA ALA A 49 11.92 -24.61 6.03
C ALA A 49 11.58 -24.58 7.53
N ALA A 50 11.57 -25.74 8.19
CA ALA A 50 11.39 -25.82 9.63
C ALA A 50 12.55 -25.16 10.39
N TYR A 51 13.79 -25.35 9.93
CA TYR A 51 14.98 -24.71 10.49
C TYR A 51 14.96 -23.19 10.32
N GLN A 52 14.59 -22.69 9.14
CA GLN A 52 14.44 -21.25 8.89
C GLN A 52 13.33 -20.62 9.74
N ASN A 53 12.19 -21.30 9.91
CA ASN A 53 11.11 -20.83 10.78
C ASN A 53 11.53 -20.80 12.25
N LEU A 54 12.25 -21.82 12.74
CA LEU A 54 12.71 -21.89 14.12
C LEU A 54 13.79 -20.82 14.41
N ALA A 55 14.72 -20.62 13.47
CA ALA A 55 15.69 -19.54 13.54
C ALA A 55 15.03 -18.15 13.53
N GLY A 56 13.97 -17.96 12.72
CA GLY A 56 13.16 -16.74 12.70
C GLY A 56 12.47 -16.46 14.04
N ILE A 57 11.81 -17.47 14.62
CA ILE A 57 11.14 -17.34 15.93
C ILE A 57 12.15 -17.02 17.05
N GLN A 58 13.32 -17.66 17.04
CA GLN A 58 14.38 -17.38 18.02
C GLN A 58 14.91 -15.95 17.88
N GLN A 59 15.08 -15.47 16.65
CA GLN A 59 15.51 -14.11 16.37
C GLN A 59 14.47 -13.09 16.87
N GLU A 60 13.19 -13.30 16.57
CA GLU A 60 12.08 -12.43 17.04
C GLU A 60 12.00 -12.39 18.57
N GLN A 61 12.14 -13.53 19.25
CA GLN A 61 12.17 -13.58 20.71
C GLN A 61 13.40 -12.85 21.29
N ARG A 62 14.56 -12.96 20.64
CA ARG A 62 15.77 -12.25 21.05
C ARG A 62 15.60 -10.74 20.91
N GLU A 63 15.06 -10.28 19.78
CA GLU A 63 14.79 -8.86 19.54
C GLU A 63 13.76 -8.30 20.53
N ALA A 64 12.70 -9.06 20.82
CA ALA A 64 11.70 -8.71 21.83
C ALA A 64 12.33 -8.48 23.22
N MET A 65 13.20 -9.41 23.69
CA MET A 65 13.87 -9.26 24.98
C MET A 65 14.88 -8.11 24.97
N GLN A 66 15.64 -7.92 23.87
CA GLN A 66 16.57 -6.79 23.74
C GLN A 66 15.85 -5.45 23.88
N LYS A 67 14.64 -5.33 23.32
CA LYS A 67 13.82 -4.13 23.46
C LYS A 67 13.30 -3.92 24.87
N LEU A 68 12.88 -4.98 25.58
CA LEU A 68 12.50 -4.87 26.99
C LEU A 68 13.67 -4.43 27.90
N CYS A 69 14.91 -4.77 27.53
CA CYS A 69 16.09 -4.25 28.25
C CYS A 69 16.31 -2.75 28.04
N ALA A 70 15.82 -2.17 26.94
CA ALA A 70 15.99 -0.76 26.60
C ALA A 70 14.74 0.10 26.93
N GLU A 71 13.54 -0.47 26.87
CA GLU A 71 12.25 0.17 27.11
C GLU A 71 11.36 -0.82 27.91
N PRO A 72 11.52 -0.88 29.25
CA PRO A 72 10.88 -1.90 30.08
C PRO A 72 9.36 -1.78 30.12
N ALA A 73 8.82 -0.56 30.25
CA ALA A 73 7.38 -0.31 30.19
C ALA A 73 7.08 1.10 29.67
N ILE A 74 5.95 1.24 28.98
CA ILE A 74 5.46 2.50 28.40
C ILE A 74 4.33 3.12 29.19
N VAL A 75 3.56 2.31 29.94
CA VAL A 75 2.43 2.77 30.75
C VAL A 75 2.31 1.95 32.03
N ARG A 76 1.92 2.60 33.12
CA ARG A 76 1.35 2.01 34.33
C ARG A 76 -0.10 2.40 34.45
N LEU A 77 -0.96 1.44 34.78
CA LEU A 77 -2.39 1.66 35.02
C LEU A 77 -2.77 1.19 36.42
N VAL A 78 -3.68 1.92 37.06
CA VAL A 78 -4.43 1.46 38.22
C VAL A 78 -5.86 1.18 37.78
N LEU A 79 -6.25 -0.08 37.82
CA LEU A 79 -7.56 -0.57 37.43
C LEU A 79 -8.37 -0.95 38.67
N GLU A 80 -9.65 -0.60 38.70
CA GLU A 80 -10.58 -0.97 39.76
C GLU A 80 -11.65 -1.92 39.22
N GLY A 81 -11.87 -3.05 39.89
CA GLY A 81 -12.91 -4.02 39.53
C GLY A 81 -14.26 -3.76 40.21
N ASP A 82 -15.29 -4.53 39.83
CA ASP A 82 -16.63 -4.46 40.44
C ASP A 82 -16.64 -4.69 41.97
N ASP A 83 -15.60 -5.33 42.50
CA ASP A 83 -15.41 -5.61 43.94
C ASP A 83 -14.61 -4.53 44.68
N GLU A 84 -14.42 -3.36 44.06
CA GLU A 84 -13.55 -2.26 44.54
C GLU A 84 -12.08 -2.69 44.72
N SER A 85 -11.68 -3.85 44.16
CA SER A 85 -10.29 -4.28 44.21
C SER A 85 -9.46 -3.51 43.18
N GLN A 86 -8.36 -2.93 43.64
CA GLN A 86 -7.41 -2.23 42.78
C GLN A 86 -6.29 -3.13 42.32
N ARG A 87 -5.91 -2.99 41.06
CA ARG A 87 -4.81 -3.72 40.42
C ARG A 87 -3.88 -2.75 39.72
N VAL A 88 -2.59 -2.98 39.86
CA VAL A 88 -1.55 -2.22 39.16
C VAL A 88 -0.98 -3.09 38.06
N ILE A 89 -1.02 -2.57 36.83
CA ILE A 89 -0.49 -3.25 35.65
C ILE A 89 0.49 -2.35 34.89
N TYR A 90 1.63 -2.92 34.54
CA TYR A 90 2.62 -2.29 33.65
C TYR A 90 2.47 -2.84 32.24
N ILE A 91 2.52 -1.95 31.25
CA ILE A 91 2.31 -2.29 29.85
C ILE A 91 3.59 -1.97 29.07
N ALA A 92 4.07 -2.96 28.32
CA ALA A 92 5.16 -2.80 27.36
C ALA A 92 4.64 -2.76 25.92
N ARG A 93 5.48 -2.28 24.99
CA ARG A 93 5.05 -1.99 23.61
C ARG A 93 4.57 -3.22 22.83
N ALA A 94 5.29 -4.35 22.90
CA ALA A 94 4.95 -5.54 22.10
C ALA A 94 5.11 -6.89 22.83
N SER A 95 5.93 -6.95 23.87
CA SER A 95 6.33 -8.21 24.49
C SER A 95 5.70 -8.40 25.87
N ASN A 96 5.51 -9.65 26.26
CA ASN A 96 5.02 -9.99 27.59
C ASN A 96 6.10 -10.75 28.38
N LEU A 97 6.07 -10.61 29.70
CA LEU A 97 7.06 -11.15 30.62
C LEU A 97 6.40 -11.50 31.95
N LEU A 98 6.79 -12.64 32.53
CA LEU A 98 6.40 -13.02 33.89
C LEU A 98 7.44 -12.47 34.86
N LEU A 99 7.02 -11.60 35.78
CA LEU A 99 7.90 -10.95 36.75
C LEU A 99 7.95 -11.72 38.09
N PRO A 100 9.13 -11.88 38.71
CA PRO A 100 9.29 -12.49 40.03
C PRO A 100 8.44 -11.86 41.14
N SER A 101 8.27 -10.54 41.12
CA SER A 101 7.44 -9.77 42.06
C SER A 101 5.95 -10.08 41.95
N LYS A 102 5.54 -10.77 40.87
CA LYS A 102 4.14 -10.99 40.47
C LYS A 102 3.39 -9.70 40.16
N THR A 103 4.08 -8.59 39.98
CA THR A 103 3.50 -7.38 39.38
C THR A 103 2.88 -7.74 38.04
N GLU A 104 1.63 -7.32 37.80
CA GLU A 104 0.96 -7.62 36.54
C GLU A 104 1.67 -6.86 35.40
N PHE A 105 1.99 -7.60 34.34
CA PHE A 105 2.69 -7.08 33.17
C PHE A 105 2.04 -7.63 31.91
N ALA A 106 1.87 -6.78 30.90
CA ALA A 106 1.24 -7.15 29.65
C ALA A 106 1.82 -6.41 28.46
N SER A 107 1.69 -7.00 27.27
CA SER A 107 1.96 -6.27 26.03
C SER A 107 0.78 -5.38 25.66
N TYR A 108 1.04 -4.24 25.03
CA TYR A 108 0.02 -3.34 24.51
C TYR A 108 -0.85 -3.99 23.43
N ARG A 109 -0.29 -4.96 22.70
CA ARG A 109 -1.00 -5.75 21.68
C ARG A 109 -2.02 -6.74 22.27
N SER A 110 -1.90 -7.07 23.56
CA SER A 110 -2.78 -8.02 24.26
C SER A 110 -4.17 -7.43 24.59
N PRO A 111 -5.16 -8.26 24.97
CA PRO A 111 -6.45 -7.78 25.45
C PRO A 111 -6.35 -6.83 26.65
N LEU A 112 -5.44 -7.10 27.61
CA LEU A 112 -5.17 -6.23 28.77
C LEU A 112 -4.60 -4.88 28.36
N GLY A 113 -3.82 -4.84 27.27
CA GLY A 113 -3.29 -3.61 26.69
C GLY A 113 -4.36 -2.60 26.29
N ARG A 114 -5.63 -3.03 26.12
CA ARG A 114 -6.77 -2.14 25.81
C ARG A 114 -6.97 -1.03 26.84
N PHE A 115 -6.75 -1.32 28.12
CA PHE A 115 -6.94 -0.32 29.17
C PHE A 115 -5.97 0.85 29.07
N ALA A 116 -4.84 0.71 28.34
CA ALA A 116 -3.92 1.81 28.11
C ALA A 116 -4.58 2.97 27.35
N GLU A 117 -5.56 2.68 26.49
CA GLU A 117 -6.21 3.68 25.64
C GLU A 117 -7.41 4.35 26.30
N ILE A 118 -7.92 3.74 27.37
CA ILE A 118 -9.11 4.21 28.08
C ILE A 118 -8.72 5.41 28.97
N PRO A 119 -9.43 6.55 28.88
CA PRO A 119 -9.21 7.68 29.75
C PRO A 119 -9.48 7.33 31.23
N PRO A 120 -8.74 7.91 32.20
CA PRO A 120 -9.11 7.77 33.60
C PRO A 120 -10.54 8.26 33.88
N GLY A 121 -11.32 7.45 34.59
CA GLY A 121 -12.75 7.64 34.84
C GLY A 121 -13.66 6.75 34.02
N ASP A 122 -13.18 6.29 32.86
CA ASP A 122 -13.94 5.44 31.96
C ASP A 122 -13.69 3.95 32.26
N GLU A 123 -14.61 3.12 31.79
CA GLU A 123 -14.59 1.68 31.95
C GLU A 123 -14.40 0.94 30.62
N ALA A 124 -13.88 -0.29 30.71
CA ALA A 124 -13.91 -1.22 29.59
C ALA A 124 -14.05 -2.67 30.05
N SER A 125 -14.65 -3.49 29.19
CA SER A 125 -14.74 -4.95 29.37
C SER A 125 -13.75 -5.67 28.46
N ILE A 126 -13.11 -6.71 29.00
CA ILE A 126 -12.28 -7.64 28.25
C ILE A 126 -12.65 -9.08 28.60
N VAL A 127 -12.34 -10.02 27.70
CA VAL A 127 -12.54 -11.44 27.95
C VAL A 127 -11.20 -12.07 28.31
N ILE A 128 -11.06 -12.53 29.55
CA ILE A 128 -9.88 -13.27 30.02
C ILE A 128 -10.30 -14.71 30.32
N GLY A 129 -9.69 -15.68 29.62
CA GLY A 129 -10.00 -17.10 29.84
C GLY A 129 -11.47 -17.46 29.60
N GLY A 130 -12.16 -16.75 28.69
CA GLY A 130 -13.58 -16.95 28.39
C GLY A 130 -14.56 -16.30 29.37
N LYS A 131 -14.08 -15.58 30.38
CA LYS A 131 -14.91 -14.78 31.29
C LYS A 131 -14.79 -13.30 30.95
N GLU A 132 -15.92 -12.62 30.90
CA GLU A 132 -15.96 -11.17 30.77
C GLU A 132 -15.58 -10.54 32.11
N CYS A 133 -14.62 -9.62 32.08
CA CYS A 133 -14.15 -8.86 33.22
C CYS A 133 -14.25 -7.37 32.88
N ARG A 134 -14.84 -6.59 33.77
CA ARG A 134 -15.02 -5.14 33.65
C ARG A 134 -14.12 -4.43 34.65
N TYR A 135 -13.47 -3.37 34.20
CA TYR A 135 -12.60 -2.54 35.04
C TYR A 135 -12.75 -1.06 34.70
N TRP A 136 -12.62 -0.20 35.72
CA TRP A 136 -12.49 1.25 35.60
C TRP A 136 -11.01 1.65 35.64
N VAL A 137 -10.61 2.59 34.79
CA VAL A 137 -9.26 3.17 34.85
C VAL A 137 -9.26 4.32 35.86
N ILE A 138 -8.53 4.20 36.96
CA ILE A 138 -8.46 5.24 38.00
C ILE A 138 -7.28 6.17 37.75
N GLU A 139 -6.13 5.58 37.40
CA GLU A 139 -4.87 6.27 37.19
C GLU A 139 -4.17 5.72 35.94
N LYS A 140 -3.55 6.61 35.17
CA LYS A 140 -2.71 6.28 34.03
C LYS A 140 -1.44 7.11 34.07
N THR A 141 -0.30 6.44 34.07
CA THR A 141 1.02 7.08 33.99
C THR A 141 1.74 6.58 32.74
N SER A 142 2.08 7.49 31.82
CA SER A 142 2.84 7.19 30.59
C SER A 142 4.31 7.57 30.77
N TYR A 143 5.21 6.71 30.30
CA TYR A 143 6.65 6.82 30.52
C TYR A 143 7.44 7.02 29.23
N GLN A 144 8.63 7.60 29.37
CA GLN A 144 9.72 7.58 28.38
C GLN A 144 10.99 7.10 29.08
N PRO A 145 11.19 5.78 29.19
CA PRO A 145 12.30 5.21 29.92
C PRO A 145 13.65 5.57 29.27
N GLU A 146 14.62 5.96 30.09
CA GLU A 146 16.01 6.10 29.70
C GLU A 146 16.91 5.41 30.72
N HIS A 147 17.95 4.73 30.26
CA HIS A 147 18.94 4.09 31.11
C HIS A 147 20.33 4.69 30.85
N ASN A 148 20.96 5.20 31.90
CA ASN A 148 22.33 5.71 31.86
C ASN A 148 23.19 5.04 32.95
N ALA A 149 24.41 5.54 33.16
CA ALA A 149 25.32 4.98 34.17
C ALA A 149 24.76 5.05 35.60
N ASP A 150 23.84 5.98 35.88
CA ASP A 150 23.23 6.21 37.19
C ASP A 150 21.89 5.46 37.36
N GLY A 151 21.57 4.55 36.43
CA GLY A 151 20.37 3.71 36.45
C GLY A 151 19.21 4.24 35.58
N TRP A 152 18.02 3.70 35.83
CA TRP A 152 16.79 4.08 35.12
C TRP A 152 16.26 5.45 35.51
N ASP A 153 15.63 6.08 34.53
CA ASP A 153 14.78 7.26 34.69
C ASP A 153 13.59 7.15 33.73
N SER A 154 12.60 7.99 33.93
CA SER A 154 11.63 8.31 32.89
C SER A 154 11.53 9.82 32.80
N ARG A 155 11.86 10.36 31.63
CA ARG A 155 11.75 11.80 31.37
C ARG A 155 10.37 12.13 30.82
N GLN A 156 9.90 13.35 31.09
CA GLN A 156 8.62 13.86 30.56
C GLN A 156 7.43 12.92 30.80
N THR A 157 7.38 12.30 31.98
CA THR A 157 6.32 11.38 32.39
C THR A 157 4.99 12.10 32.47
N GLN A 158 3.95 11.50 31.89
CA GLN A 158 2.60 12.06 31.94
C GLN A 158 1.75 11.27 32.91
N TYR A 159 1.34 11.91 33.99
CA TYR A 159 0.44 11.34 34.99
C TYR A 159 -0.98 11.88 34.75
N ARG A 160 -1.98 10.99 34.77
CA ARG A 160 -3.40 11.33 34.70
C ARG A 160 -4.17 10.54 35.74
N HIS A 161 -5.05 11.21 36.47
CA HIS A 161 -5.87 10.59 37.50
C HIS A 161 -7.28 11.14 37.48
N TYR A 162 -8.28 10.26 37.61
CA TYR A 162 -9.69 10.58 37.49
C TYR A 162 -10.11 11.81 38.33
N ASN A 163 -9.75 11.84 39.61
CA ASN A 163 -10.11 12.93 40.52
C ASN A 163 -9.05 14.04 40.69
N ASN A 164 -7.79 13.78 40.30
CA ASN A 164 -6.66 14.63 40.69
C ASN A 164 -6.13 15.47 39.51
N GLY A 165 -6.58 15.19 38.28
CA GLY A 165 -6.15 15.91 37.08
C GLY A 165 -4.93 15.30 36.39
N SER A 166 -4.38 16.06 35.44
CA SER A 166 -3.23 15.66 34.62
C SER A 166 -1.98 16.47 35.01
N TYR A 167 -0.81 15.82 35.04
CA TYR A 167 0.47 16.44 35.38
C TYR A 167 1.59 15.91 34.48
N SER A 168 2.56 16.77 34.17
CA SER A 168 3.82 16.42 33.51
C SER A 168 4.94 16.42 34.53
N ILE A 169 5.75 15.36 34.57
CA ILE A 169 6.88 15.20 35.48
C ILE A 169 8.15 15.13 34.62
N GLU A 170 9.09 16.07 34.83
CA GLU A 170 10.28 16.20 33.99
C GLU A 170 11.22 14.99 34.09
N SER A 171 11.48 14.49 35.31
CA SER A 171 12.30 13.29 35.57
C SER A 171 11.83 12.62 36.86
N LEU A 172 11.52 11.32 36.78
CA LEU A 172 11.17 10.53 37.97
C LEU A 172 12.36 10.39 38.92
N ARG A 173 13.58 10.28 38.38
CA ARG A 173 14.78 10.14 39.19
C ARG A 173 15.15 11.44 39.89
N ALA A 174 15.07 12.59 39.21
CA ALA A 174 15.30 13.89 39.83
C ALA A 174 14.33 14.12 41.01
N LEU A 175 13.08 13.71 40.83
CA LEU A 175 12.06 13.77 41.88
C LEU A 175 12.43 12.95 43.13
N LEU A 176 13.09 11.80 42.97
CA LEU A 176 13.62 11.01 44.11
C LEU A 176 14.90 11.57 44.73
N GLN A 177 15.75 12.23 43.93
CA GLN A 177 17.00 12.83 44.42
C GLN A 177 16.72 14.05 45.31
N ALA A 178 15.73 14.86 44.92
CA ALA A 178 15.32 16.03 45.69
C ALA A 178 14.73 15.67 47.08
N GLU A 179 14.16 14.47 47.25
CA GLU A 179 13.65 14.00 48.55
C GLU A 179 14.76 13.41 49.46
N ARG A 180 15.91 13.00 48.89
CA ARG A 180 17.00 12.33 49.62
C ARG A 180 18.04 13.28 50.22
N LEU A 181 17.99 14.57 49.91
CA LEU A 181 18.91 15.56 50.45
C LEU A 181 18.34 16.14 51.75
N ASP A 182 18.84 15.61 52.89
CA ASP A 182 18.76 16.31 54.18
C ASP A 182 19.71 17.52 54.13
N SER A 183 19.35 18.57 53.41
CA SER A 183 20.08 19.84 53.42
C SER A 183 19.87 20.52 54.79
N ALA A 184 20.96 20.79 55.50
CA ALA A 184 20.95 21.41 56.82
C ALA A 184 20.74 22.94 56.78
N ASP A 185 20.61 23.54 55.59
CA ASP A 185 20.58 24.98 55.37
C ASP A 185 19.23 25.45 54.78
N GLU A 186 18.70 26.56 55.30
CA GLU A 186 17.34 27.05 55.02
C GLU A 186 17.20 27.66 53.61
N LEU A 187 18.33 28.12 53.03
CA LEU A 187 18.40 28.65 51.67
C LEU A 187 18.38 27.52 50.61
N ASP A 188 19.07 26.42 50.87
CA ASP A 188 19.09 25.24 49.99
C ASP A 188 17.69 24.62 49.93
N ARG A 189 17.00 24.50 51.08
CA ARG A 189 15.59 24.08 51.12
C ARG A 189 14.65 24.96 50.29
N LEU A 190 14.86 26.28 50.25
CA LEU A 190 14.03 27.20 49.46
C LEU A 190 14.32 27.11 47.95
N LEU A 191 15.58 26.90 47.57
CA LEU A 191 15.98 26.65 46.18
C LEU A 191 15.50 25.27 45.69
N GLU A 192 15.59 24.25 46.54
CA GLU A 192 15.16 22.87 46.28
C GLU A 192 13.63 22.74 46.23
N GLN A 193 12.88 23.44 47.10
CA GLN A 193 11.42 23.52 46.97
C GLN A 193 10.98 24.19 45.68
N ALA A 194 11.76 25.16 45.17
CA ALA A 194 11.52 25.77 43.87
C ALA A 194 11.85 24.82 42.70
N GLU A 195 12.87 23.97 42.81
CA GLU A 195 13.20 22.93 41.82
C GLU A 195 12.18 21.78 41.78
N VAL A 196 11.70 21.29 42.94
CA VAL A 196 10.66 20.23 43.01
C VAL A 196 9.31 20.74 42.51
N GLN A 197 8.95 21.99 42.82
CA GLN A 197 7.78 22.64 42.21
C GLN A 197 8.00 22.98 40.73
N GLY A 198 9.25 23.08 40.27
CA GLY A 198 9.61 23.31 38.87
C GLY A 198 9.48 22.06 37.99
N GLY A 199 9.80 20.88 38.52
CA GLY A 199 9.80 19.62 37.76
C GLY A 199 8.43 18.96 37.56
N VAL A 200 7.39 19.37 38.30
CA VAL A 200 6.01 18.86 38.15
C VAL A 200 5.06 19.99 37.73
N VAL A 201 4.57 19.93 36.50
CA VAL A 201 3.72 20.96 35.90
C VAL A 201 2.30 20.42 35.73
N ALA A 202 1.29 21.16 36.18
CA ALA A 202 -0.12 20.79 35.94
C ALA A 202 -0.46 20.92 34.45
N GLY A 203 -1.12 19.91 33.88
CA GLY A 203 -1.40 19.77 32.44
C GLY A 203 -0.31 19.01 31.67
N ILE A 204 -0.46 18.92 30.35
CA ILE A 204 0.45 18.19 29.46
C ILE A 204 1.37 19.16 28.73
N SER A 205 2.67 19.01 29.01
CA SER A 205 3.73 19.82 28.40
C SER A 205 4.00 19.38 26.96
N HIS A 206 4.29 20.35 26.10
CA HIS A 206 4.72 20.08 24.73
C HIS A 206 6.16 19.56 24.73
N GLN A 207 6.43 18.57 23.89
CA GLN A 207 7.77 18.07 23.65
C GLN A 207 8.28 18.64 22.33
N VAL A 208 9.33 19.46 22.43
CA VAL A 208 9.98 20.07 21.28
C VAL A 208 10.63 18.99 20.41
N ARG A 209 10.40 19.06 19.09
CA ARG A 209 10.98 18.11 18.15
C ARG A 209 12.42 18.45 17.82
N THR A 210 13.35 17.58 18.22
CA THR A 210 14.79 17.68 17.91
C THR A 210 15.25 16.72 16.82
N ALA A 211 14.50 15.65 16.56
CA ALA A 211 14.86 14.63 15.57
C ALA A 211 13.78 14.47 14.49
N MET A 212 14.24 14.11 13.29
CA MET A 212 13.35 13.74 12.19
C MET A 212 12.67 12.40 12.45
N GLY A 213 11.39 12.30 12.11
CA GLY A 213 10.60 11.09 12.30
C GLY A 213 9.16 11.39 12.71
N LEU A 214 8.31 10.36 12.61
CA LEU A 214 6.99 10.38 13.23
C LEU A 214 7.14 10.50 14.76
N ARG A 215 6.22 11.23 15.40
CA ARG A 215 6.22 11.36 16.86
C ARG A 215 6.03 9.99 17.46
N ASP A 216 6.86 9.63 18.43
CA ASP A 216 6.62 8.42 19.18
C ASP A 216 5.36 8.62 20.03
N GLN A 217 4.34 7.84 19.73
CA GLN A 217 3.08 7.81 20.46
C GLN A 217 2.88 6.35 20.90
N PRO A 218 3.43 5.96 22.07
CA PRO A 218 3.40 4.57 22.50
C PRO A 218 1.98 4.02 22.63
N VAL A 219 1.03 4.89 23.03
CA VAL A 219 -0.37 4.54 23.25
C VAL A 219 -1.30 5.49 22.50
N LEU A 220 -2.24 4.90 21.77
CA LEU A 220 -3.27 5.61 21.01
C LEU A 220 -4.42 6.07 21.93
N ASP A 221 -5.26 6.97 21.43
CA ASP A 221 -6.53 7.27 22.12
C ASP A 221 -7.53 6.10 22.00
N GLN A 222 -8.60 6.15 22.80
CA GLN A 222 -9.64 5.11 22.82
C GLN A 222 -10.24 4.83 21.43
N PHE A 223 -10.52 5.87 20.64
CA PHE A 223 -11.16 5.73 19.33
C PHE A 223 -10.21 5.08 18.31
N GLN A 224 -8.95 5.52 18.29
CA GLN A 224 -7.89 4.90 17.50
C GLN A 224 -7.61 3.47 17.97
N GLY A 225 -7.74 3.20 19.27
CA GLY A 225 -7.66 1.90 19.89
C GLY A 225 -8.72 0.90 19.41
N GLU A 226 -9.95 1.37 19.20
CA GLU A 226 -11.01 0.57 18.57
C GLU A 226 -10.65 0.20 17.13
N ILE A 227 -10.12 1.16 16.36
CA ILE A 227 -9.67 0.94 14.98
C ILE A 227 -8.53 -0.08 14.93
N PHE A 228 -7.56 0.07 15.84
CA PHE A 228 -6.42 -0.83 16.01
C PHE A 228 -6.88 -2.28 16.22
N ARG A 229 -7.94 -2.52 17.01
CA ARG A 229 -8.47 -3.86 17.33
C ARG A 229 -9.48 -4.44 16.37
N LEU A 230 -9.93 -3.71 15.34
CA LEU A 230 -10.90 -4.24 14.38
C LEU A 230 -10.45 -5.58 13.77
N PRO A 231 -11.36 -6.52 13.45
CA PRO A 231 -11.00 -7.83 12.92
C PRO A 231 -10.12 -7.75 11.66
N LEU A 232 -9.32 -8.78 11.39
CA LEU A 232 -8.45 -8.88 10.21
C LEU A 232 -9.23 -8.63 8.92
N LYS A 233 -10.49 -9.11 8.83
CA LYS A 233 -11.37 -8.97 7.67
C LYS A 233 -12.03 -7.59 7.49
N SER A 234 -11.46 -6.55 8.11
CA SER A 234 -12.02 -5.21 8.08
C SER A 234 -11.50 -4.38 6.91
N ARG A 235 -12.31 -3.40 6.49
CA ARG A 235 -11.97 -2.39 5.49
C ARG A 235 -12.26 -1.02 6.06
N LEU A 236 -11.26 -0.15 6.15
CA LEU A 236 -11.42 1.16 6.79
C LEU A 236 -10.65 2.28 6.09
N MET A 237 -11.27 3.45 6.00
CA MET A 237 -10.62 4.72 5.70
C MET A 237 -10.65 5.62 6.95
N ILE A 238 -9.47 6.03 7.43
CA ILE A 238 -9.31 6.96 8.54
C ILE A 238 -9.08 8.37 7.98
N LEU A 239 -10.06 9.25 8.15
CA LEU A 239 -9.95 10.66 7.78
C LEU A 239 -9.56 11.49 8.99
N GLY A 240 -8.77 12.53 8.79
CA GLY A 240 -8.55 13.51 9.83
C GLY A 240 -7.37 14.43 9.56
N PRO A 241 -7.32 15.59 10.23
CA PRO A 241 -6.25 16.56 10.09
C PRO A 241 -4.91 15.95 10.53
N PRO A 242 -3.77 16.56 10.21
CA PRO A 242 -2.50 15.90 10.48
C PRO A 242 -2.05 16.16 11.92
N GLY A 243 -1.25 15.24 12.45
CA GLY A 243 -0.95 15.19 13.89
C GLY A 243 -2.00 14.51 14.76
N THR A 244 -3.01 13.89 14.13
CA THR A 244 -4.01 13.03 14.79
C THR A 244 -3.56 11.59 14.96
N GLY A 245 -2.32 11.22 14.58
CA GLY A 245 -1.80 9.86 14.76
C GLY A 245 -2.32 8.80 13.78
N LYS A 246 -3.00 9.18 12.67
CA LYS A 246 -3.56 8.24 11.68
C LYS A 246 -2.57 7.19 11.18
N THR A 247 -1.39 7.63 10.74
CA THR A 247 -0.33 6.75 10.22
C THR A 247 0.16 5.81 11.32
N THR A 248 0.34 6.31 12.54
CA THR A 248 0.67 5.49 13.72
C THR A 248 -0.40 4.44 14.00
N THR A 249 -1.69 4.77 13.87
CA THR A 249 -2.80 3.81 13.99
C THR A 249 -2.68 2.68 12.97
N LEU A 250 -2.34 2.99 11.71
CA LEU A 250 -2.13 1.99 10.66
C LEU A 250 -0.95 1.05 11.01
N ILE A 251 0.19 1.60 11.41
CA ILE A 251 1.39 0.82 11.73
C ILE A 251 1.14 -0.10 12.92
N LYS A 252 0.57 0.43 14.01
CA LYS A 252 0.25 -0.36 15.21
C LYS A 252 -0.71 -1.48 14.87
N ARG A 253 -1.79 -1.18 14.12
CA ARG A 253 -2.79 -2.19 13.71
C ARG A 253 -2.11 -3.35 12.98
N LEU A 254 -1.28 -3.01 12.00
CA LEU A 254 -0.56 -4.02 11.23
C LEU A 254 0.32 -4.85 12.17
N GLY A 255 1.11 -4.21 13.05
CA GLY A 255 1.94 -4.90 14.04
C GLY A 255 1.18 -5.86 14.96
N GLN A 256 -0.03 -5.51 15.39
CA GLN A 256 -0.90 -6.43 16.12
C GLN A 256 -1.34 -7.57 15.21
N LYS A 257 -1.91 -7.28 14.04
CA LYS A 257 -2.50 -8.33 13.20
C LYS A 257 -1.49 -9.28 12.58
N LEU A 258 -0.20 -8.95 12.56
CA LEU A 258 0.86 -9.89 12.19
C LEU A 258 1.22 -10.86 13.32
N ASP A 259 0.94 -10.51 14.57
CA ASP A 259 1.16 -11.37 15.74
C ASP A 259 0.03 -12.38 15.89
N LEU A 260 0.32 -13.64 15.51
CA LEU A 260 -0.62 -14.76 15.58
C LEU A 260 -1.17 -15.00 16.99
N GLU A 261 -0.41 -14.69 18.05
CA GLU A 261 -0.87 -14.86 19.42
C GLU A 261 -1.97 -13.86 19.79
N SER A 262 -1.94 -12.68 19.17
CA SER A 262 -2.94 -11.63 19.37
C SER A 262 -4.23 -11.81 18.56
N LEU A 263 -4.20 -12.69 17.54
CA LEU A 263 -5.37 -12.98 16.71
C LEU A 263 -6.39 -13.87 17.44
N ASP A 264 -7.67 -13.59 17.21
CA ASP A 264 -8.75 -14.48 17.67
C ASP A 264 -8.82 -15.80 16.88
N ALA A 265 -9.68 -16.73 17.31
CA ALA A 265 -9.76 -18.07 16.72
C ALA A 265 -10.20 -18.05 15.23
N ASP A 266 -11.05 -17.12 14.83
CA ASP A 266 -11.52 -17.01 13.44
C ASP A 266 -10.48 -16.29 12.57
N GLU A 267 -9.84 -15.25 13.12
CA GLU A 267 -8.71 -14.56 12.48
C GLU A 267 -7.53 -15.50 12.22
N ARG A 268 -7.17 -16.36 13.19
CA ARG A 268 -6.13 -17.38 13.00
C ARG A 268 -6.47 -18.34 11.87
N ARG A 269 -7.71 -18.83 11.80
CA ARG A 269 -8.16 -19.70 10.70
C ARG A 269 -8.03 -19.01 9.33
N ILE A 270 -8.38 -17.72 9.26
CA ILE A 270 -8.23 -16.93 8.04
C ILE A 270 -6.75 -16.74 7.70
N ALA A 271 -5.91 -16.40 8.68
CA ALA A 271 -4.48 -16.20 8.49
C ALA A 271 -3.77 -17.47 7.98
N GLU A 272 -4.11 -18.62 8.54
CA GLU A 272 -3.58 -19.93 8.15
C GLU A 272 -4.06 -20.34 6.76
N SER A 273 -5.35 -20.20 6.45
CA SER A 273 -5.88 -20.54 5.11
C SER A 273 -5.34 -19.65 3.99
N ALA A 274 -4.97 -18.40 4.30
CA ALA A 274 -4.39 -17.47 3.35
C ALA A 274 -2.87 -17.66 3.13
N SER A 275 -2.22 -18.54 3.89
CA SER A 275 -0.76 -18.68 3.93
C SER A 275 -0.13 -19.58 2.85
N HIS A 276 -0.93 -20.13 1.92
CA HIS A 276 -0.47 -21.12 0.94
C HIS A 276 0.71 -20.69 0.05
N GLN A 277 0.90 -19.39 -0.18
CA GLN A 277 2.01 -18.86 -0.99
C GLN A 277 3.01 -18.04 -0.18
N ARG A 278 2.59 -17.44 0.93
CA ARG A 278 3.42 -16.55 1.74
C ARG A 278 3.03 -16.64 3.22
N PRO A 279 3.99 -16.71 4.15
CA PRO A 279 3.72 -16.65 5.58
C PRO A 279 2.92 -15.39 5.94
N HIS A 280 1.93 -15.53 6.83
CA HIS A 280 1.02 -14.45 7.22
C HIS A 280 1.77 -13.19 7.68
N GLN A 281 2.82 -13.35 8.48
CA GLN A 281 3.67 -12.29 9.03
C GLN A 281 4.36 -11.42 7.96
N SER A 282 4.53 -11.96 6.75
CA SER A 282 5.16 -11.27 5.60
C SER A 282 4.15 -10.92 4.49
N SER A 283 2.88 -11.28 4.67
CA SER A 283 1.82 -11.08 3.68
C SER A 283 1.12 -9.74 3.86
N TRP A 284 1.89 -8.65 3.73
CA TRP A 284 1.37 -7.30 3.78
C TRP A 284 2.11 -6.35 2.83
N LEU A 285 1.46 -5.24 2.48
CA LEU A 285 2.05 -4.11 1.74
C LEU A 285 1.52 -2.80 2.30
N MET A 286 2.37 -1.78 2.30
CA MET A 286 2.00 -0.39 2.60
C MET A 286 2.38 0.53 1.45
N PHE A 287 1.42 1.37 1.04
CA PHE A 287 1.62 2.37 0.00
C PHE A 287 1.78 3.76 0.60
N THR A 288 2.67 4.53 -0.02
CA THR A 288 2.95 5.93 0.30
C THR A 288 3.11 6.73 -1.00
N PRO A 289 2.68 8.00 -1.06
CA PRO A 289 2.74 8.81 -2.27
C PRO A 289 4.15 9.17 -2.72
N SER A 290 5.14 9.19 -1.82
CA SER A 290 6.52 9.63 -2.12
C SER A 290 7.60 8.70 -1.56
N GLU A 291 8.76 8.67 -2.23
CA GLU A 291 9.94 7.95 -1.74
C GLU A 291 10.52 8.59 -0.47
N LEU A 292 10.35 9.90 -0.28
CA LEU A 292 10.72 10.59 0.96
C LEU A 292 9.97 10.00 2.14
N LEU A 293 8.63 10.00 2.07
CA LEU A 293 7.78 9.50 3.15
C LEU A 293 8.00 8.00 3.41
N LYS A 294 8.37 7.22 2.38
CA LYS A 294 8.78 5.82 2.56
C LYS A 294 9.95 5.68 3.54
N GLN A 295 10.95 6.57 3.51
CA GLN A 295 12.08 6.51 4.45
C GLN A 295 11.63 6.77 5.89
N TYR A 296 10.78 7.79 6.11
CA TYR A 296 10.21 8.10 7.42
C TYR A 296 9.36 6.96 7.98
N LEU A 297 8.55 6.33 7.13
CA LEU A 297 7.73 5.20 7.55
C LEU A 297 8.60 4.04 8.03
N LYS A 298 9.71 3.71 7.35
CA LYS A 298 10.60 2.62 7.80
C LYS A 298 11.09 2.82 9.24
N GLU A 299 11.47 4.05 9.59
CA GLU A 299 11.87 4.35 10.97
C GLU A 299 10.73 4.14 11.95
N ALA A 300 9.52 4.60 11.62
CA ALA A 300 8.35 4.42 12.47
C ALA A 300 7.97 2.94 12.65
N PHE A 301 8.09 2.12 11.61
CA PHE A 301 7.92 0.66 11.69
C PHE A 301 8.95 0.01 12.63
N ASN A 302 10.22 0.41 12.53
CA ASN A 302 11.27 -0.10 13.41
C ASN A 302 11.01 0.24 14.88
N ARG A 303 10.57 1.47 15.16
CA ARG A 303 10.16 1.93 16.51
C ARG A 303 8.98 1.12 17.04
N GLU A 304 7.96 0.87 16.22
CA GLU A 304 6.79 0.05 16.58
C GLU A 304 7.06 -1.47 16.59
N GLN A 305 8.31 -1.88 16.38
CA GLN A 305 8.72 -3.28 16.38
C GLN A 305 7.96 -4.12 15.34
N VAL A 306 7.83 -3.57 14.12
CA VAL A 306 7.23 -4.24 12.96
C VAL A 306 8.31 -4.34 11.86
N PRO A 307 8.74 -5.56 11.46
CA PRO A 307 9.82 -5.72 10.50
C PRO A 307 9.40 -5.27 9.10
N ALA A 308 9.92 -4.13 8.64
CA ALA A 308 9.60 -3.54 7.34
C ALA A 308 10.82 -3.57 6.40
N SER A 309 10.72 -4.31 5.30
CA SER A 309 11.71 -4.28 4.22
C SER A 309 11.28 -3.30 3.12
N ASP A 310 12.20 -2.97 2.21
CA ASP A 310 11.93 -2.20 1.00
C ASP A 310 10.87 -2.83 0.08
N ALA A 311 10.64 -4.14 0.21
CA ALA A 311 9.61 -4.85 -0.52
C ALA A 311 8.21 -4.63 0.07
N HIS A 312 8.10 -4.26 1.36
CA HIS A 312 6.82 -4.05 2.04
C HIS A 312 6.26 -2.64 1.86
N ILE A 313 7.12 -1.61 1.91
CA ILE A 313 6.70 -0.20 1.76
C ILE A 313 7.08 0.28 0.36
N ARG A 314 6.10 0.59 -0.49
CA ARG A 314 6.33 0.96 -1.90
C ARG A 314 5.50 2.17 -2.33
N THR A 315 6.00 2.90 -3.33
CA THR A 315 5.17 3.82 -4.11
C THR A 315 4.35 3.04 -5.14
N TRP A 316 3.15 3.53 -5.48
CA TRP A 316 2.32 2.87 -6.49
C TRP A 316 3.03 2.80 -7.84
N VAL A 317 3.68 3.88 -8.26
CA VAL A 317 4.40 3.95 -9.55
C VAL A 317 5.45 2.84 -9.66
N SER A 318 6.21 2.58 -8.58
CA SER A 318 7.20 1.51 -8.53
C SER A 318 6.54 0.13 -8.71
N LEU A 319 5.50 -0.16 -7.93
CA LEU A 319 4.81 -1.44 -8.01
C LEU A 319 4.09 -1.63 -9.35
N ARG A 320 3.39 -0.60 -9.84
CA ARG A 320 2.67 -0.58 -11.12
C ARG A 320 3.56 -1.02 -12.27
N ASN A 321 4.75 -0.41 -12.38
CA ASN A 321 5.66 -0.70 -13.48
C ASN A 321 6.20 -2.14 -13.40
N ASP A 322 6.48 -2.61 -12.18
CA ASP A 322 6.94 -3.97 -11.90
C ASP A 322 5.88 -5.01 -12.28
N ILE A 323 4.66 -4.90 -11.74
CA ILE A 323 3.58 -5.87 -12.01
C ILE A 323 3.10 -5.82 -13.46
N ALA A 324 3.00 -4.63 -14.06
CA ALA A 324 2.54 -4.49 -15.43
C ALA A 324 3.50 -5.08 -16.45
N ARG A 325 4.80 -5.06 -16.16
CA ARG A 325 5.86 -5.60 -17.03
C ARG A 325 6.14 -7.07 -16.76
N ASN A 326 6.32 -7.44 -15.49
CA ASN A 326 6.89 -8.72 -15.09
C ASN A 326 5.83 -9.78 -14.77
N THR A 327 4.64 -9.39 -14.27
CA THR A 327 3.59 -10.34 -13.85
C THR A 327 2.43 -10.40 -14.85
N LEU A 328 1.88 -9.24 -15.24
CA LEU A 328 0.67 -9.14 -16.05
C LEU A 328 0.93 -9.11 -17.57
N GLY A 329 2.19 -8.96 -17.99
CA GLY A 329 2.58 -8.97 -19.40
C GLY A 329 1.94 -7.84 -20.25
N ILE A 330 1.58 -6.71 -19.63
CA ILE A 330 0.95 -5.57 -20.31
C ILE A 330 2.01 -4.74 -21.05
N LEU A 331 3.10 -4.42 -20.35
CA LEU A 331 4.19 -3.59 -20.87
C LEU A 331 5.24 -4.43 -21.60
N ARG A 332 5.83 -3.86 -22.66
CA ARG A 332 6.89 -4.50 -23.44
C ARG A 332 8.10 -4.85 -22.57
N SER A 333 8.61 -6.06 -22.77
CA SER A 333 9.86 -6.61 -22.25
C SER A 333 10.56 -7.40 -23.37
N ALA A 334 11.76 -7.92 -23.11
CA ALA A 334 12.45 -8.80 -24.05
C ALA A 334 11.66 -10.10 -24.33
N ASN A 335 10.76 -10.49 -23.42
CA ASN A 335 10.05 -11.77 -23.44
C ASN A 335 8.58 -11.63 -23.87
N GLY A 336 8.11 -10.42 -24.23
CA GLY A 336 6.73 -10.19 -24.66
C GLY A 336 6.15 -8.84 -24.20
N GLY A 337 4.83 -8.72 -24.18
CA GLY A 337 4.11 -7.51 -23.80
C GLY A 337 3.79 -6.58 -24.98
N ARG A 338 2.74 -5.76 -24.83
CA ARG A 338 2.11 -5.05 -25.95
C ARG A 338 2.45 -3.56 -25.97
N PHE A 339 2.38 -2.92 -24.80
CA PHE A 339 2.36 -1.46 -24.69
C PHE A 339 3.68 -0.87 -24.23
N THR A 340 3.91 0.39 -24.61
CA THR A 340 4.96 1.24 -24.04
C THR A 340 4.31 2.31 -23.17
N LEU A 341 4.74 2.41 -21.91
CA LEU A 341 4.25 3.43 -20.99
C LEU A 341 4.84 4.80 -21.35
N LYS A 342 4.01 5.84 -21.34
CA LYS A 342 4.38 7.24 -21.54
C LYS A 342 3.75 8.07 -20.42
N ASN A 343 4.57 8.43 -19.43
CA ASN A 343 4.08 9.11 -18.23
C ASN A 343 3.53 10.52 -18.51
N ASP A 344 4.08 11.21 -19.51
CA ASP A 344 3.71 12.60 -19.82
C ASP A 344 2.42 12.72 -20.68
N LEU A 345 1.82 11.59 -21.09
CA LEU A 345 0.59 11.59 -21.87
C LEU A 345 -0.64 11.71 -20.94
N LEU A 346 -1.53 12.65 -21.25
CA LEU A 346 -2.87 12.77 -20.66
C LEU A 346 -3.92 12.75 -21.79
N PRO A 347 -4.24 11.57 -22.34
CA PRO A 347 -5.14 11.44 -23.50
C PRO A 347 -6.62 11.53 -23.12
N VAL A 348 -6.94 11.43 -21.82
CA VAL A 348 -8.30 11.49 -21.28
C VAL A 348 -8.67 12.92 -20.89
N LYS A 349 -9.96 13.23 -20.88
CA LYS A 349 -10.44 14.55 -20.45
C LYS A 349 -10.24 14.77 -18.94
N ALA A 350 -10.20 16.03 -18.52
CA ALA A 350 -9.98 16.40 -17.12
C ALA A 350 -11.06 15.82 -16.18
N GLU A 351 -12.29 15.66 -16.66
CA GLU A 351 -13.39 15.04 -15.91
C GLU A 351 -13.06 13.59 -15.54
N VAL A 352 -12.45 12.83 -16.47
CA VAL A 352 -12.03 11.44 -16.24
C VAL A 352 -10.87 11.36 -15.24
N VAL A 353 -9.95 12.32 -15.29
CA VAL A 353 -8.86 12.42 -14.29
C VAL A 353 -9.43 12.69 -12.90
N SER A 354 -10.48 13.51 -12.82
CA SER A 354 -11.12 13.86 -11.55
C SER A 354 -12.01 12.73 -10.99
N ASP A 355 -12.73 12.01 -11.86
CA ASP A 355 -13.61 10.89 -11.53
C ASP A 355 -13.61 9.88 -12.68
N ALA A 356 -12.91 8.76 -12.47
CA ALA A 356 -12.72 7.73 -13.49
C ALA A 356 -13.85 6.68 -13.51
N SER A 357 -14.87 6.78 -12.64
CA SER A 357 -15.89 5.74 -12.45
C SER A 357 -16.60 5.36 -13.74
N VAL A 358 -17.24 6.33 -14.39
CA VAL A 358 -18.03 6.11 -15.62
C VAL A 358 -17.17 5.57 -16.76
N TRP A 359 -15.95 6.09 -16.91
CA TRP A 359 -15.02 5.64 -17.93
C TRP A 359 -14.54 4.20 -17.70
N TYR A 360 -14.21 3.86 -16.45
CA TYR A 360 -13.82 2.51 -16.07
C TYR A 360 -14.98 1.51 -16.26
N ASP A 361 -16.19 1.88 -15.83
CA ASP A 361 -17.38 1.02 -15.95
C ASP A 361 -17.70 0.74 -17.43
N ALA A 362 -17.61 1.77 -18.29
CA ALA A 362 -17.76 1.61 -19.74
C ALA A 362 -16.69 0.70 -20.37
N PHE A 363 -15.43 0.78 -19.89
CA PHE A 363 -14.36 -0.11 -20.32
C PHE A 363 -14.62 -1.57 -19.90
N GLN A 364 -15.02 -1.78 -18.65
CA GLN A 364 -15.39 -3.10 -18.13
C GLN A 364 -16.53 -3.70 -18.96
N GLU A 365 -17.61 -2.94 -19.18
CA GLU A 365 -18.76 -3.38 -19.97
C GLU A 365 -18.35 -3.73 -21.40
N HIS A 366 -17.50 -2.92 -22.04
CA HIS A 366 -16.96 -3.21 -23.36
C HIS A 366 -16.21 -4.55 -23.42
N HIS A 367 -15.39 -4.83 -22.40
CA HIS A 367 -14.67 -6.11 -22.31
C HIS A 367 -15.64 -7.28 -22.14
N GLU A 368 -16.62 -7.16 -21.23
CA GLU A 368 -17.62 -8.22 -21.00
C GLU A 368 -18.49 -8.50 -22.24
N MET A 369 -18.97 -7.45 -22.92
CA MET A 369 -19.73 -7.57 -24.17
C MET A 369 -18.91 -8.29 -25.25
N ARG A 370 -17.61 -7.98 -25.36
CA ARG A 370 -16.72 -8.64 -26.31
C ARG A 370 -16.61 -10.15 -26.03
N LEU A 371 -16.49 -10.54 -24.75
CA LEU A 371 -16.44 -11.96 -24.36
C LEU A 371 -17.76 -12.68 -24.62
N ARG A 372 -18.90 -12.04 -24.34
CA ARG A 372 -20.22 -12.58 -24.68
C ARG A 372 -20.35 -12.81 -26.19
N GLN A 373 -19.90 -11.85 -27.00
CA GLN A 373 -19.89 -11.99 -28.45
C GLN A 373 -18.99 -13.15 -28.91
N GLN A 374 -17.83 -13.36 -28.28
CA GLN A 374 -16.96 -14.50 -28.60
C GLN A 374 -17.65 -15.86 -28.34
N LEU A 375 -18.44 -15.97 -27.26
CA LEU A 375 -19.22 -17.19 -26.97
C LEU A 375 -20.34 -17.40 -27.99
N LEU A 376 -21.05 -16.34 -28.39
CA LEU A 376 -22.09 -16.41 -29.43
C LEU A 376 -21.51 -16.78 -30.80
N ASP A 377 -20.39 -16.18 -31.17
CA ASP A 377 -19.67 -16.54 -32.39
C ASP A 377 -19.20 -18.01 -32.34
N GLY A 378 -18.76 -18.47 -31.16
CA GLY A 378 -18.37 -19.86 -30.92
C GLY A 378 -19.53 -20.82 -31.17
N LEU A 379 -20.72 -20.50 -30.64
CA LEU A 379 -21.94 -21.28 -30.88
C LEU A 379 -22.28 -21.33 -32.37
N ALA A 380 -22.24 -20.19 -33.07
CA ALA A 380 -22.53 -20.13 -34.49
C ALA A 380 -21.56 -21.00 -35.33
N ILE A 381 -20.29 -21.05 -34.93
CA ILE A 381 -19.28 -21.92 -35.56
C ILE A 381 -19.58 -23.40 -35.27
N VAL A 382 -19.89 -23.76 -34.02
CA VAL A 382 -20.25 -25.14 -33.63
C VAL A 382 -21.49 -25.60 -34.38
N GLN A 383 -22.54 -24.77 -34.46
CA GLN A 383 -23.77 -25.06 -35.20
C GLN A 383 -23.52 -25.33 -36.69
N ALA A 384 -22.64 -24.55 -37.32
CA ALA A 384 -22.34 -24.72 -38.75
C ALA A 384 -21.48 -25.97 -39.02
N ALA A 385 -20.61 -26.34 -38.07
CA ALA A 385 -19.59 -27.37 -38.24
C ALA A 385 -19.88 -28.71 -37.54
N ASP A 386 -21.00 -28.84 -36.84
CA ASP A 386 -21.37 -29.98 -35.99
C ASP A 386 -21.20 -31.34 -36.71
N PRO A 387 -20.29 -32.23 -36.27
CA PRO A 387 -20.14 -33.59 -36.80
C PRO A 387 -21.31 -34.49 -36.41
N GLU A 388 -21.60 -35.53 -37.19
CA GLU A 388 -22.59 -36.55 -36.79
C GLU A 388 -22.14 -37.23 -35.48
N GLY A 389 -22.84 -36.98 -34.36
CA GLY A 389 -22.60 -37.63 -33.07
C GLY A 389 -22.44 -36.72 -31.85
N GLU A 390 -22.27 -35.40 -32.01
CA GLU A 390 -22.03 -34.45 -30.90
C GLU A 390 -23.23 -33.53 -30.57
N GLN A 391 -24.45 -33.88 -31.02
CA GLN A 391 -25.68 -33.09 -30.83
C GLN A 391 -25.99 -32.70 -29.39
N LYS A 392 -25.57 -33.52 -28.41
CA LYS A 392 -25.77 -33.22 -26.99
C LYS A 392 -25.00 -31.96 -26.57
N VAL A 393 -23.75 -31.82 -27.03
CA VAL A 393 -22.91 -30.66 -26.74
C VAL A 393 -23.52 -29.40 -27.37
N LEU A 394 -24.02 -29.52 -28.60
CA LEU A 394 -24.68 -28.41 -29.26
C LEU A 394 -25.92 -27.93 -28.49
N GLN A 395 -26.81 -28.83 -28.08
CA GLN A 395 -28.02 -28.47 -27.30
C GLN A 395 -27.68 -27.81 -25.96
N GLN A 396 -26.61 -28.25 -25.31
CA GLN A 396 -26.12 -27.65 -24.07
C GLN A 396 -25.66 -26.20 -24.29
N LEU A 397 -24.87 -25.97 -25.35
CA LEU A 397 -24.37 -24.63 -25.69
C LEU A 397 -25.51 -23.69 -26.14
N GLU A 398 -26.51 -24.19 -26.86
CA GLU A 398 -27.72 -23.44 -27.23
C GLU A 398 -28.51 -23.00 -25.98
N THR A 399 -28.69 -23.90 -25.02
CA THR A 399 -29.37 -23.60 -23.75
C THR A 399 -28.62 -22.51 -22.98
N LEU A 400 -27.30 -22.61 -22.92
CA LEU A 400 -26.44 -21.60 -22.29
C LEU A 400 -26.58 -20.24 -23.00
N ALA A 401 -26.63 -20.24 -24.34
CA ALA A 401 -26.71 -19.02 -25.13
C ALA A 401 -27.99 -18.21 -24.94
N VAL A 402 -29.12 -18.87 -24.64
CA VAL A 402 -30.37 -18.18 -24.29
C VAL A 402 -30.19 -17.31 -23.04
N THR A 403 -29.34 -17.73 -22.11
CA THR A 403 -29.11 -17.02 -20.84
C THR A 403 -27.93 -16.05 -20.87
N LEU A 404 -27.15 -16.03 -21.96
CA LEU A 404 -25.92 -15.22 -22.09
C LEU A 404 -26.14 -13.72 -21.93
N LYS A 405 -27.33 -13.18 -22.22
CA LYS A 405 -27.58 -11.73 -22.09
C LYS A 405 -27.93 -11.30 -20.66
N ASN A 406 -28.50 -12.20 -19.87
CA ASN A 406 -29.16 -11.84 -18.61
C ASN A 406 -28.42 -12.36 -17.37
N ARG A 407 -27.27 -13.04 -17.54
CA ARG A 407 -26.47 -13.57 -16.44
C ARG A 407 -25.06 -12.98 -16.40
N PRO A 408 -24.47 -12.76 -15.21
CA PRO A 408 -23.05 -12.46 -15.07
C PRO A 408 -22.16 -13.53 -15.72
N LEU A 409 -21.02 -13.12 -16.30
CA LEU A 409 -20.08 -14.06 -16.94
C LEU A 409 -19.58 -15.14 -15.98
N ILE A 410 -19.41 -14.82 -14.70
CA ILE A 410 -18.94 -15.77 -13.69
C ILE A 410 -19.90 -16.95 -13.48
N GLU A 411 -21.21 -16.70 -13.56
CA GLU A 411 -22.22 -17.77 -13.48
C GLU A 411 -22.19 -18.65 -14.73
N ILE A 412 -21.97 -18.04 -15.90
CA ILE A 412 -21.81 -18.75 -17.17
C ILE A 412 -20.58 -19.67 -17.10
N TYR A 413 -19.46 -19.19 -16.57
CA TYR A 413 -18.25 -20.01 -16.41
C TYR A 413 -18.46 -21.16 -15.43
N ARG A 414 -19.21 -20.95 -14.34
CA ARG A 414 -19.59 -22.03 -13.42
C ARG A 414 -20.43 -23.11 -14.12
N SER A 415 -21.36 -22.72 -15.00
CA SER A 415 -22.13 -23.67 -15.81
C SER A 415 -21.28 -24.38 -16.88
N LEU A 416 -20.29 -23.70 -17.45
CA LEU A 416 -19.36 -24.32 -18.40
C LEU A 416 -18.46 -25.34 -17.72
N GLU A 417 -18.04 -25.10 -16.46
CA GLU A 417 -17.21 -26.05 -15.72
C GLU A 417 -17.92 -27.38 -15.50
N SER A 418 -19.22 -27.39 -15.19
CA SER A 418 -19.99 -28.64 -15.06
C SER A 418 -20.08 -29.45 -16.35
N GLU A 419 -19.83 -28.82 -17.50
CA GLU A 419 -19.88 -29.45 -18.83
C GLU A 419 -18.48 -29.60 -19.45
N GLU A 420 -17.42 -29.28 -18.71
CA GLU A 420 -16.06 -29.18 -19.26
C GLU A 420 -15.56 -30.53 -19.80
N ASP A 421 -15.84 -31.63 -19.11
CA ASP A 421 -15.46 -32.99 -19.55
C ASP A 421 -16.13 -33.36 -20.88
N SER A 422 -17.40 -32.99 -21.05
CA SER A 422 -18.17 -33.21 -22.27
C SER A 422 -17.54 -32.43 -23.44
N LEU A 423 -17.24 -31.14 -23.22
CA LEU A 423 -16.61 -30.27 -24.20
C LEU A 423 -15.19 -30.74 -24.57
N LYS A 424 -14.37 -31.14 -23.59
CA LYS A 424 -13.02 -31.68 -23.80
C LYS A 424 -13.06 -33.00 -24.58
N GLN A 425 -14.03 -33.86 -24.29
CA GLN A 425 -14.19 -35.12 -25.01
C GLN A 425 -14.57 -34.87 -26.48
N ALA A 426 -15.53 -33.99 -26.74
CA ALA A 426 -15.91 -33.62 -28.11
C ALA A 426 -14.75 -32.98 -28.89
N LEU A 427 -13.95 -32.12 -28.22
CA LEU A 427 -12.74 -31.54 -28.79
C LEU A 427 -11.71 -32.63 -29.14
N LYS A 428 -11.48 -33.59 -28.23
CA LYS A 428 -10.53 -34.71 -28.42
C LYS A 428 -10.97 -35.64 -29.55
N ASN A 429 -12.27 -35.96 -29.63
CA ASN A 429 -12.85 -36.76 -30.70
C ASN A 429 -12.63 -36.10 -32.06
N SER A 430 -13.02 -34.82 -32.19
CA SER A 430 -12.84 -34.07 -33.43
C SER A 430 -11.36 -33.91 -33.83
N ARG A 431 -10.47 -33.71 -32.84
CA ARG A 431 -9.02 -33.65 -33.06
C ARG A 431 -8.47 -34.97 -33.59
N ALA A 432 -8.86 -36.10 -33.00
CA ALA A 432 -8.40 -37.42 -33.43
C ALA A 432 -8.77 -37.70 -34.90
N ILE A 433 -9.99 -37.35 -35.30
CA ILE A 433 -10.45 -37.51 -36.69
C ILE A 433 -9.63 -36.61 -37.63
N ALA A 434 -9.50 -35.32 -37.29
CA ALA A 434 -8.73 -34.38 -38.10
C ALA A 434 -7.25 -34.81 -38.24
N ASP A 435 -6.61 -35.23 -37.15
CA ASP A 435 -5.21 -35.67 -37.15
C ASP A 435 -5.03 -36.98 -37.93
N GLU A 436 -6.01 -37.91 -37.90
CA GLU A 436 -5.98 -39.11 -38.75
C GLU A 436 -6.05 -38.75 -40.24
N MET A 437 -6.96 -37.83 -40.63
CA MET A 437 -7.07 -37.36 -42.01
C MET A 437 -5.80 -36.63 -42.48
N LEU A 438 -5.26 -35.75 -41.63
CA LEU A 438 -3.99 -35.06 -41.89
C LEU A 438 -2.81 -36.04 -42.02
N LYS A 439 -2.77 -37.08 -41.20
CA LYS A 439 -1.75 -38.13 -41.26
C LYS A 439 -1.87 -38.95 -42.55
N LYS A 440 -3.09 -39.26 -42.99
CA LYS A 440 -3.35 -39.92 -44.29
C LYS A 440 -2.85 -39.06 -45.46
N GLU A 441 -3.15 -37.76 -45.48
CA GLU A 441 -2.69 -36.86 -46.54
C GLU A 441 -1.16 -36.64 -46.50
N ARG A 442 -0.57 -36.50 -45.31
CA ARG A 442 0.89 -36.45 -45.14
C ARG A 442 1.56 -37.71 -45.71
N ASN A 443 1.04 -38.89 -45.37
CA ASN A 443 1.58 -40.16 -45.85
C ASN A 443 1.37 -40.33 -47.37
N ARG A 444 0.23 -39.89 -47.90
CA ARG A 444 -0.02 -39.85 -49.35
C ARG A 444 1.02 -38.98 -50.07
N LEU A 445 1.30 -37.79 -49.53
CA LEU A 445 2.29 -36.88 -50.11
C LEU A 445 3.70 -37.48 -50.06
N TYR A 446 4.10 -38.03 -48.90
CA TYR A 446 5.40 -38.68 -48.73
C TYR A 446 5.57 -39.91 -49.63
N ASN A 447 4.58 -40.80 -49.67
CA ASN A 447 4.66 -42.02 -50.49
C ASN A 447 4.70 -41.73 -51.99
N LYS A 448 4.18 -40.57 -52.42
CA LYS A 448 4.27 -40.10 -53.81
C LYS A 448 5.64 -39.46 -54.10
N ASP A 449 6.24 -38.82 -53.10
CA ASP A 449 7.54 -38.17 -53.19
C ASP A 449 8.27 -38.18 -51.83
N ASN A 450 9.22 -39.11 -51.69
CA ASN A 450 9.96 -39.30 -50.44
C ASN A 450 10.87 -38.11 -50.08
N ASP A 451 11.17 -37.20 -51.02
CA ASP A 451 12.07 -36.06 -50.81
C ASP A 451 11.32 -34.73 -50.60
N VAL A 452 9.97 -34.74 -50.66
CA VAL A 452 9.13 -33.54 -50.58
C VAL A 452 9.40 -32.69 -49.33
N PHE A 453 9.61 -33.33 -48.17
CA PHE A 453 9.85 -32.62 -46.91
C PHE A 453 11.29 -32.12 -46.77
N HIS A 454 12.26 -32.71 -47.48
CA HIS A 454 13.62 -32.16 -47.58
C HIS A 454 13.61 -30.89 -48.43
N ARG A 455 12.91 -30.91 -49.57
CA ARG A 455 12.73 -29.74 -50.43
C ARG A 455 11.95 -28.63 -49.74
N LEU A 456 10.89 -28.97 -49.01
CA LEU A 456 10.14 -28.00 -48.20
C LEU A 456 11.01 -27.41 -47.08
N ALA A 457 11.85 -28.21 -46.41
CA ALA A 457 12.78 -27.69 -45.40
C ALA A 457 13.78 -26.68 -45.98
N GLN A 458 14.30 -26.92 -47.19
CA GLN A 458 15.18 -25.98 -47.90
C GLN A 458 14.42 -24.69 -48.28
N TYR A 459 13.20 -24.81 -48.80
CA TYR A 459 12.36 -23.66 -49.14
C TYR A 459 11.97 -22.81 -47.92
N LEU A 460 11.69 -23.43 -46.77
CA LEU A 460 11.39 -22.69 -45.54
C LEU A 460 12.60 -21.96 -44.98
N LYS A 461 13.82 -22.46 -45.19
CA LYS A 461 15.06 -21.75 -44.84
C LYS A 461 15.26 -20.50 -45.68
N THR A 462 14.92 -20.54 -46.97
CA THR A 462 14.99 -19.35 -47.83
C THR A 462 13.94 -18.29 -47.45
N LEU A 463 12.82 -18.70 -46.85
CA LEU A 463 11.77 -17.78 -46.35
C LEU A 463 12.05 -17.21 -44.94
N GLN A 464 12.95 -17.83 -44.16
CA GLN A 464 13.27 -17.39 -42.80
C GLN A 464 14.10 -16.09 -42.73
N GLN A 465 14.59 -15.58 -43.87
CA GLN A 465 15.36 -14.33 -43.90
C GLN A 465 14.52 -13.05 -44.03
N ASP A 466 13.21 -13.13 -44.35
CA ASP A 466 12.45 -11.93 -44.79
C ASP A 466 11.05 -11.70 -44.19
N ASN A 467 10.52 -12.50 -43.26
CA ASN A 467 9.15 -12.28 -42.76
C ASN A 467 9.02 -12.22 -41.23
N GLU A 468 8.50 -11.09 -40.74
CA GLU A 468 7.86 -10.94 -39.43
C GLU A 468 6.61 -11.86 -39.33
N GLN A 469 6.30 -12.35 -38.13
CA GLN A 469 5.18 -13.26 -37.88
C GLN A 469 3.83 -12.55 -38.15
N ASP A 470 3.02 -13.11 -39.05
CA ASP A 470 1.64 -12.68 -39.30
C ASP A 470 0.74 -12.99 -38.09
N ASP A 471 0.19 -11.94 -37.47
CA ASP A 471 -0.88 -11.95 -36.46
C ASP A 471 -2.26 -12.27 -37.10
N GLU A 472 -2.43 -13.45 -37.72
CA GLU A 472 -3.77 -13.91 -38.17
C GLU A 472 -4.47 -14.78 -37.10
N ASP A 473 -5.40 -14.14 -36.37
CA ASP A 473 -6.52 -14.69 -35.59
C ASP A 473 -6.24 -15.89 -34.64
N VAL A 474 -5.82 -15.50 -33.42
CA VAL A 474 -5.46 -16.25 -32.20
C VAL A 474 -6.61 -17.11 -31.59
N PHE A 475 -7.14 -18.08 -32.32
CA PHE A 475 -7.94 -19.16 -31.71
C PHE A 475 -7.43 -20.57 -32.04
N ASP A 476 -6.44 -20.69 -32.95
CA ASP A 476 -5.98 -21.98 -33.46
C ASP A 476 -4.82 -22.60 -32.65
N ASP A 477 -4.19 -21.87 -31.71
CA ASP A 477 -2.93 -22.29 -31.06
C ASP A 477 -2.90 -22.04 -29.53
N ASP A 478 -3.97 -22.41 -28.82
CA ASP A 478 -3.95 -22.47 -27.34
C ASP A 478 -3.20 -23.73 -26.80
N ASP A 479 -2.73 -24.62 -27.68
CA ASP A 479 -1.77 -25.69 -27.34
C ASP A 479 -0.34 -25.14 -27.37
N GLN A 480 -0.04 -24.15 -26.53
CA GLN A 480 1.34 -23.95 -26.11
C GLN A 480 1.69 -25.06 -25.10
N GLU A 481 1.96 -26.25 -25.62
CA GLU A 481 2.98 -27.09 -24.98
C GLU A 481 4.22 -26.20 -24.85
N GLU A 482 4.75 -26.08 -23.64
CA GLU A 482 6.00 -25.39 -23.33
C GLU A 482 6.97 -25.56 -24.49
N THR A 483 7.44 -24.43 -25.01
CA THR A 483 8.48 -24.40 -26.03
C THR A 483 9.77 -24.93 -25.41
N ALA A 484 9.89 -26.25 -25.37
CA ALA A 484 11.16 -26.93 -25.13
C ALA A 484 12.14 -26.51 -26.23
N ALA A 485 13.31 -26.08 -25.79
CA ALA A 485 14.40 -25.58 -26.60
C ALA A 485 14.85 -26.56 -27.72
N PRO A 486 15.57 -26.07 -28.75
CA PRO A 486 15.49 -26.59 -30.10
C PRO A 486 16.49 -27.73 -30.35
N THR A 487 15.95 -28.94 -30.49
CA THR A 487 16.59 -30.00 -31.29
C THR A 487 15.61 -30.55 -32.31
N HIS A 488 14.80 -29.69 -32.94
CA HIS A 488 13.96 -30.11 -34.04
C HIS A 488 14.78 -30.25 -35.33
N ASN A 489 14.90 -31.49 -35.80
CA ASN A 489 15.48 -31.80 -37.10
C ASN A 489 14.74 -31.02 -38.21
N ALA A 490 15.43 -30.52 -39.24
CA ALA A 490 14.86 -29.64 -40.29
C ALA A 490 13.61 -30.24 -40.97
N ILE A 491 13.54 -31.57 -41.06
CA ILE A 491 12.39 -32.30 -41.59
C ILE A 491 11.15 -32.15 -40.68
N GLN A 492 11.32 -32.17 -39.35
CA GLN A 492 10.20 -31.99 -38.40
C GLN A 492 9.59 -30.59 -38.54
N VAL A 493 10.43 -29.57 -38.75
CA VAL A 493 9.97 -28.19 -39.00
C VAL A 493 9.17 -28.11 -40.31
N ALA A 494 9.63 -28.79 -41.36
CA ALA A 494 8.91 -28.86 -42.64
C ALA A 494 7.57 -29.58 -42.51
N VAL A 495 7.51 -30.71 -41.81
CA VAL A 495 6.26 -31.44 -41.55
C VAL A 495 5.29 -30.59 -40.72
N LYS A 496 5.75 -29.91 -39.67
CA LYS A 496 4.91 -29.01 -38.86
C LYS A 496 4.35 -27.86 -39.69
N SER A 497 5.19 -27.26 -40.54
CA SER A 497 4.79 -26.17 -41.44
C SER A 497 3.79 -26.63 -42.52
N TYR A 498 3.98 -27.84 -43.07
CA TYR A 498 3.03 -28.47 -43.99
C TYR A 498 1.66 -28.68 -43.32
N LEU A 499 1.63 -29.28 -42.13
CA LEU A 499 0.39 -29.54 -41.40
C LEU A 499 -0.33 -28.23 -41.05
N SER A 500 0.39 -27.21 -40.61
CA SER A 500 -0.18 -25.87 -40.35
C SER A 500 -0.78 -25.25 -41.61
N ALA A 501 -0.06 -25.30 -42.74
CA ALA A 501 -0.55 -24.79 -44.02
C ALA A 501 -1.79 -25.54 -44.53
N LEU A 502 -1.83 -26.87 -44.35
CA LEU A 502 -2.97 -27.69 -44.74
C LEU A 502 -4.19 -27.39 -43.86
N LYS A 503 -4.01 -27.22 -42.55
CA LYS A 503 -5.06 -26.82 -41.62
C LYS A 503 -5.65 -25.45 -42.01
N ALA A 504 -4.79 -24.48 -42.30
CA ALA A 504 -5.20 -23.15 -42.75
C ALA A 504 -5.96 -23.19 -44.10
N LEU A 505 -5.47 -23.97 -45.06
CA LEU A 505 -6.13 -24.16 -46.36
C LEU A 505 -7.50 -24.85 -46.21
N ALA A 506 -7.57 -25.92 -45.43
CA ALA A 506 -8.79 -26.67 -45.16
C ALA A 506 -9.87 -25.78 -44.53
N ARG A 507 -9.49 -25.01 -43.49
CA ARG A 507 -10.37 -24.02 -42.84
C ARG A 507 -10.91 -22.99 -43.84
N ASN A 508 -10.05 -22.41 -44.67
CA ASN A 508 -10.47 -21.42 -45.66
C ASN A 508 -11.38 -22.03 -46.74
N LYS A 509 -11.12 -23.27 -47.19
CA LYS A 509 -12.00 -23.98 -48.14
C LYS A 509 -13.37 -24.26 -47.55
N TYR A 510 -13.45 -24.74 -46.31
CA TYR A 510 -14.71 -24.96 -45.60
C TYR A 510 -15.50 -23.65 -45.43
N LEU A 511 -14.85 -22.57 -44.99
CA LEU A 511 -15.46 -21.24 -44.82
C LEU A 511 -15.75 -20.52 -46.15
N LYS A 512 -15.45 -21.14 -47.30
CA LYS A 512 -15.57 -20.55 -48.65
C LYS A 512 -14.82 -19.22 -48.79
N ARG A 513 -13.67 -19.09 -48.13
CA ARG A 513 -12.77 -17.92 -48.18
C ARG A 513 -11.53 -18.22 -49.03
N SER A 514 -10.92 -17.16 -49.56
CA SER A 514 -9.63 -17.27 -50.26
C SER A 514 -8.48 -17.19 -49.26
N MET A 515 -7.46 -18.04 -49.43
CA MET A 515 -6.20 -17.95 -48.68
C MET A 515 -5.39 -16.72 -49.13
N PRO A 516 -4.82 -15.93 -48.20
CA PRO A 516 -3.84 -14.90 -48.52
C PRO A 516 -2.61 -15.51 -49.20
N LYS A 517 -2.20 -14.96 -50.34
CA LYS A 517 -1.06 -15.50 -51.13
C LYS A 517 0.32 -15.20 -50.52
N GLY A 518 0.41 -14.17 -49.68
CA GLY A 518 1.66 -13.72 -49.04
C GLY A 518 1.94 -14.35 -47.67
N SER A 519 0.94 -14.97 -47.03
CA SER A 519 1.15 -15.58 -45.72
C SER A 519 2.05 -16.81 -45.81
N ARG A 520 2.76 -17.14 -44.73
CA ARG A 520 3.62 -18.33 -44.68
C ARG A 520 2.88 -19.61 -45.09
N SER A 521 1.65 -19.78 -44.62
CA SER A 521 0.78 -20.89 -45.02
C SER A 521 0.40 -20.83 -46.50
N GLY A 522 0.13 -19.63 -47.04
CA GLY A 522 -0.11 -19.42 -48.47
C GLY A 522 1.09 -19.80 -49.35
N LEU A 523 2.31 -19.47 -48.91
CA LEU A 523 3.56 -19.81 -49.62
C LEU A 523 3.85 -21.32 -49.60
N VAL A 524 3.57 -21.99 -48.50
CA VAL A 524 3.66 -23.47 -48.42
C VAL A 524 2.62 -24.12 -49.34
N VAL A 525 1.39 -23.59 -49.40
CA VAL A 525 0.36 -24.08 -50.31
C VAL A 525 0.77 -23.87 -51.78
N GLN A 526 1.40 -22.75 -52.12
CA GLN A 526 1.95 -22.51 -53.47
C GLN A 526 3.06 -23.50 -53.81
N PHE A 527 3.96 -23.78 -52.88
CA PHE A 527 5.01 -24.79 -53.05
C PHE A 527 4.44 -26.18 -53.35
N LEU A 528 3.33 -26.55 -52.70
CA LEU A 528 2.69 -27.85 -52.90
C LEU A 528 2.03 -27.99 -54.29
N GLY A 529 1.59 -26.90 -54.91
CA GLY A 529 1.00 -26.91 -56.26
C GLY A 529 -0.11 -27.96 -56.44
N ASP A 530 0.05 -28.87 -57.41
CA ASP A 530 -0.92 -29.94 -57.69
C ASP A 530 -0.88 -31.10 -56.67
N ALA A 531 0.01 -31.06 -55.68
CA ALA A 531 0.12 -32.07 -54.64
C ALA A 531 -0.84 -31.83 -53.44
N ILE A 532 -1.70 -30.81 -53.54
CA ILE A 532 -2.72 -30.48 -52.55
C ILE A 532 -3.82 -31.58 -52.53
N PRO A 533 -4.46 -31.86 -51.38
CA PRO A 533 -5.59 -32.80 -51.29
C PRO A 533 -6.81 -32.37 -52.11
N SER A 534 -7.76 -33.30 -52.31
CA SER A 534 -9.02 -32.97 -52.98
C SER A 534 -9.84 -31.96 -52.16
N ILE A 535 -10.71 -31.21 -52.84
CA ILE A 535 -11.57 -30.21 -52.19
C ILE A 535 -12.45 -30.87 -51.12
N GLU A 536 -12.99 -32.05 -51.39
CA GLU A 536 -13.83 -32.81 -50.44
C GLU A 536 -13.08 -33.12 -49.14
N VAL A 537 -11.84 -33.62 -49.24
CA VAL A 537 -11.00 -33.91 -48.06
C VAL A 537 -10.67 -32.63 -47.29
N LEU A 538 -10.35 -31.54 -47.99
CA LEU A 538 -10.06 -30.24 -47.35
C LEU A 538 -11.29 -29.65 -46.66
N VAL A 539 -12.48 -29.81 -47.22
CA VAL A 539 -13.74 -29.33 -46.62
C VAL A 539 -14.03 -30.11 -45.34
N GLU A 540 -13.85 -31.44 -45.33
CA GLU A 540 -14.10 -32.25 -44.12
C GLU A 540 -13.08 -31.98 -43.01
N ILE A 541 -11.78 -31.87 -43.36
CA ILE A 541 -10.75 -31.44 -42.40
C ILE A 541 -11.09 -30.03 -41.86
N GLY A 542 -11.50 -29.12 -42.75
CA GLY A 542 -11.86 -27.75 -42.40
C GLY A 542 -13.09 -27.66 -41.49
N ARG A 543 -14.06 -28.55 -41.65
CA ARG A 543 -15.22 -28.70 -40.76
C ARG A 543 -14.77 -29.05 -39.35
N HIS A 544 -13.98 -30.11 -39.18
CA HIS A 544 -13.48 -30.52 -37.86
C HIS A 544 -12.61 -29.44 -37.19
N ILE A 545 -11.74 -28.77 -37.94
CA ILE A 545 -10.93 -27.65 -37.42
C ILE A 545 -11.82 -26.48 -37.00
N SER A 546 -12.84 -26.15 -37.80
CA SER A 546 -13.78 -25.08 -37.45
C SER A 546 -14.59 -25.42 -36.19
N PHE A 547 -15.08 -26.66 -36.08
CA PHE A 547 -15.75 -27.16 -34.88
C PHE A 547 -14.84 -27.07 -33.64
N GLN A 548 -13.57 -27.48 -33.75
CA GLN A 548 -12.58 -27.34 -32.68
C GLN A 548 -12.39 -25.88 -32.26
N ASN A 549 -12.28 -24.96 -33.23
CA ASN A 549 -12.16 -23.53 -32.97
C ASN A 549 -13.40 -22.98 -32.22
N GLY A 550 -14.60 -23.40 -32.62
CA GLY A 550 -15.85 -23.08 -31.95
C GLY A 550 -15.87 -23.55 -30.48
N LEU A 551 -15.52 -24.82 -30.23
CA LEU A 551 -15.45 -25.38 -28.87
C LEU A 551 -14.39 -24.68 -27.99
N ARG A 552 -13.23 -24.34 -28.55
CA ARG A 552 -12.18 -23.56 -27.86
C ARG A 552 -12.61 -22.15 -27.46
N ARG A 553 -13.76 -21.66 -27.93
CA ARG A 553 -14.30 -20.38 -27.44
C ARG A 553 -14.92 -20.51 -26.05
N PHE A 554 -15.43 -21.69 -25.74
CA PHE A 554 -16.01 -22.04 -24.44
C PHE A 554 -14.94 -22.60 -23.49
N ILE A 555 -14.09 -23.50 -24.00
CA ILE A 555 -12.93 -24.00 -23.27
C ILE A 555 -11.95 -22.81 -23.09
N ASN A 556 -11.42 -22.60 -21.88
CA ASN A 556 -10.58 -21.45 -21.52
C ASN A 556 -11.29 -20.08 -21.51
N SER A 557 -12.62 -20.00 -21.52
CA SER A 557 -13.34 -18.71 -21.45
C SER A 557 -12.98 -17.93 -20.17
N HIS A 558 -12.75 -18.63 -19.06
CA HIS A 558 -12.29 -18.06 -17.78
C HIS A 558 -10.88 -17.44 -17.89
N LYS A 559 -10.00 -17.97 -18.75
CA LYS A 559 -8.66 -17.40 -18.97
C LYS A 559 -8.75 -16.05 -19.67
N ARG A 560 -9.54 -16.00 -20.76
CA ARG A 560 -9.76 -14.78 -21.55
C ARG A 560 -10.44 -13.66 -20.76
N TYR A 561 -11.22 -14.02 -19.73
CA TYR A 561 -11.80 -13.07 -18.79
C TYR A 561 -10.75 -12.18 -18.10
N VAL A 562 -9.51 -12.66 -17.96
CA VAL A 562 -8.40 -11.89 -17.38
C VAL A 562 -7.38 -11.51 -18.45
N THR A 563 -6.92 -12.47 -19.25
CA THR A 563 -5.75 -12.28 -20.12
C THR A 563 -6.03 -11.43 -21.35
N ASP A 564 -7.29 -11.29 -21.78
CA ASP A 564 -7.62 -10.55 -22.99
C ASP A 564 -7.89 -9.06 -22.75
N ILE A 565 -7.87 -8.59 -21.51
CA ILE A 565 -8.10 -7.19 -21.16
C ILE A 565 -7.16 -6.23 -21.93
N PRO A 566 -5.83 -6.49 -21.99
CA PRO A 566 -4.91 -5.71 -22.84
C PRO A 566 -5.27 -5.70 -24.33
N THR A 567 -6.03 -6.70 -24.80
CA THR A 567 -6.51 -6.79 -26.19
C THR A 567 -7.86 -6.12 -26.39
N SER A 568 -8.71 -6.09 -25.37
CA SER A 568 -9.96 -5.31 -25.40
C SER A 568 -9.73 -3.82 -25.34
N TYR A 569 -8.74 -3.34 -24.58
CA TYR A 569 -8.54 -1.91 -24.36
C TYR A 569 -8.30 -1.09 -25.64
N PRO A 570 -7.45 -1.49 -26.61
CA PRO A 570 -7.30 -0.77 -27.86
C PRO A 570 -8.58 -0.71 -28.72
N ARG A 571 -9.50 -1.68 -28.55
CA ARG A 571 -10.79 -1.69 -29.24
C ARG A 571 -11.74 -0.68 -28.61
N PHE A 572 -11.81 -0.66 -27.27
CA PHE A 572 -12.54 0.37 -26.53
C PHE A 572 -12.05 1.78 -26.89
N ARG A 573 -10.72 1.98 -26.92
CA ARG A 573 -10.09 3.25 -27.30
C ARG A 573 -10.35 3.67 -28.75
N LYS A 574 -10.74 2.74 -29.63
CA LYS A 574 -11.11 3.00 -31.03
C LYS A 574 -12.61 3.20 -31.23
N ASP A 575 -13.42 2.84 -30.23
CA ASP A 575 -14.86 3.01 -30.28
C ASP A 575 -15.21 4.51 -30.39
N LYS A 576 -16.14 4.84 -31.29
CA LYS A 576 -16.48 6.23 -31.60
C LYS A 576 -17.18 6.93 -30.43
N ALA A 577 -18.05 6.22 -29.72
CA ALA A 577 -18.77 6.78 -28.58
C ALA A 577 -17.79 7.02 -27.42
N ALA A 578 -16.98 6.00 -27.08
CA ALA A 578 -15.97 6.13 -26.03
C ALA A 578 -14.97 7.28 -26.30
N ARG A 579 -14.56 7.47 -27.56
CA ARG A 579 -13.70 8.60 -27.96
C ARG A 579 -14.36 9.95 -27.72
N ALA A 580 -15.60 10.11 -28.16
CA ALA A 580 -16.34 11.35 -28.00
C ALA A 580 -16.58 11.68 -26.51
N ASP A 581 -16.83 10.66 -25.68
CA ASP A 581 -17.19 10.85 -24.28
C ASP A 581 -15.95 11.12 -23.41
N PHE A 582 -14.83 10.42 -23.62
CA PHE A 582 -13.75 10.35 -22.61
C PHE A 582 -12.37 10.89 -23.01
N TYR A 583 -12.08 11.13 -24.30
CA TYR A 583 -10.72 11.47 -24.76
C TYR A 583 -10.63 12.90 -25.33
N THR A 584 -9.42 13.48 -25.28
CA THR A 584 -9.15 14.87 -25.73
C THR A 584 -8.65 14.97 -27.17
N SER A 585 -8.06 13.91 -27.73
CA SER A 585 -7.44 13.92 -29.07
C SER A 585 -7.89 12.76 -29.96
N ASP A 586 -8.05 13.02 -31.27
CA ASP A 586 -8.37 11.98 -32.26
C ASP A 586 -7.20 11.04 -32.60
N VAL A 587 -5.96 11.52 -32.43
CA VAL A 587 -4.74 10.76 -32.79
C VAL A 587 -4.11 10.18 -31.55
N ILE A 588 -4.38 8.90 -31.35
CA ILE A 588 -3.91 8.12 -30.23
C ILE A 588 -3.06 6.96 -30.79
N SER A 589 -1.81 6.87 -30.33
CA SER A 589 -0.95 5.74 -30.71
C SER A 589 -1.48 4.43 -30.12
N ALA A 590 -1.73 3.44 -30.98
CA ALA A 590 -2.35 2.17 -30.58
C ALA A 590 -1.50 1.33 -29.60
N ASN A 591 -0.19 1.59 -29.52
CA ASN A 591 0.76 0.80 -28.73
C ASN A 591 1.33 1.58 -27.53
N GLN A 592 0.81 2.78 -27.25
CA GLN A 592 1.25 3.61 -26.12
C GLN A 592 0.11 3.82 -25.13
N LEU A 593 0.43 3.76 -23.84
CA LEU A 593 -0.51 4.00 -22.74
C LEU A 593 -0.02 5.14 -21.85
N ALA A 594 -0.95 5.96 -21.39
CA ALA A 594 -0.76 6.83 -20.24
C ALA A 594 -0.87 6.05 -18.93
N GLY A 595 -0.41 6.64 -17.82
CA GLY A 595 -0.48 6.03 -16.48
C GLY A 595 -1.89 5.60 -16.10
N ILE A 596 -2.88 6.51 -16.23
CA ILE A 596 -4.28 6.24 -15.89
C ILE A 596 -4.90 5.10 -16.72
N GLU A 597 -4.50 4.96 -17.98
CA GLU A 597 -4.94 3.87 -18.87
C GLU A 597 -4.37 2.53 -18.43
N LEU A 598 -3.10 2.52 -18.03
CA LEU A 598 -2.46 1.34 -17.47
C LEU A 598 -3.12 0.93 -16.15
N ASP A 599 -3.43 1.87 -15.27
CA ASP A 599 -4.10 1.62 -13.99
C ASP A 599 -5.49 1.01 -14.20
N ALA A 600 -6.27 1.49 -15.19
CA ALA A 600 -7.58 0.90 -15.53
C ALA A 600 -7.47 -0.56 -16.02
N ILE A 601 -6.46 -0.88 -16.83
CA ILE A 601 -6.20 -2.25 -17.31
C ILE A 601 -5.83 -3.16 -16.14
N ILE A 602 -4.90 -2.71 -15.28
CA ILE A 602 -4.47 -3.47 -14.09
C ILE A 602 -5.67 -3.72 -13.17
N LEU A 603 -6.47 -2.69 -12.89
CA LEU A 603 -7.64 -2.80 -12.02
C LEU A 603 -8.61 -3.87 -12.52
N LEU A 604 -8.94 -3.87 -13.81
CA LEU A 604 -9.87 -4.84 -14.37
C LEU A 604 -9.29 -6.26 -14.33
N MET A 605 -7.97 -6.42 -14.57
CA MET A 605 -7.31 -7.73 -14.45
C MET A 605 -7.36 -8.26 -13.01
N LEU A 606 -7.06 -7.41 -12.03
CA LEU A 606 -7.09 -7.77 -10.60
C LEU A 606 -8.51 -8.12 -10.15
N LYS A 607 -9.51 -7.29 -10.49
CA LYS A 607 -10.92 -7.55 -10.13
C LYS A 607 -11.42 -8.86 -10.76
N ASN A 608 -11.14 -9.10 -12.04
CA ASN A 608 -11.58 -10.32 -12.72
C ASN A 608 -10.88 -11.57 -12.15
N ALA A 609 -9.59 -11.48 -11.82
CA ALA A 609 -8.87 -12.56 -11.16
C ALA A 609 -9.45 -12.87 -9.77
N ARG A 610 -9.75 -11.86 -8.95
CA ARG A 610 -10.40 -12.06 -7.63
C ARG A 610 -11.76 -12.75 -7.76
N GLN A 611 -12.60 -12.30 -8.68
CA GLN A 611 -13.92 -12.92 -8.91
C GLN A 611 -13.82 -14.40 -9.29
N LEU A 612 -12.80 -14.77 -10.07
CA LEU A 612 -12.51 -16.16 -10.42
C LEU A 612 -12.03 -16.96 -9.20
N LEU A 613 -11.11 -16.41 -8.40
CA LEU A 613 -10.56 -17.09 -7.22
C LEU A 613 -11.59 -17.32 -6.11
N GLU A 614 -12.63 -16.50 -6.04
CA GLU A 614 -13.77 -16.71 -5.15
C GLU A 614 -14.62 -17.94 -5.54
N GLN A 615 -14.45 -18.46 -6.77
CA GLN A 615 -15.18 -19.66 -7.22
C GLN A 615 -14.53 -20.95 -6.70
N SER A 616 -15.36 -21.83 -6.14
CA SER A 616 -14.92 -23.10 -5.55
C SER A 616 -14.24 -24.05 -6.53
N PHE A 617 -14.61 -24.02 -7.81
CA PHE A 617 -13.99 -24.86 -8.83
C PHE A 617 -12.57 -24.40 -9.19
N ILE A 618 -12.25 -23.12 -8.99
CA ILE A 618 -10.92 -22.57 -9.24
C ILE A 618 -10.05 -22.70 -8.00
N SER A 619 -10.55 -22.30 -6.83
CA SER A 619 -9.74 -22.33 -5.59
C SER A 619 -9.26 -23.73 -5.20
N ARG A 620 -10.01 -24.79 -5.55
CA ARG A 620 -9.61 -26.19 -5.31
C ARG A 620 -8.61 -26.73 -6.33
N ALA A 621 -8.51 -26.09 -7.49
CA ALA A 621 -7.74 -26.55 -8.64
C ALA A 621 -6.64 -25.55 -9.04
N ILE A 622 -6.34 -24.55 -8.20
CA ILE A 622 -5.46 -23.42 -8.55
C ILE A 622 -4.04 -23.86 -8.95
N ASP A 623 -3.59 -25.00 -8.43
CA ASP A 623 -2.29 -25.60 -8.74
C ASP A 623 -2.27 -26.37 -10.08
N GLU A 624 -3.42 -26.52 -10.74
CA GLU A 624 -3.48 -27.14 -12.07
C GLU A 624 -2.87 -26.22 -13.14
N PRO A 625 -2.12 -26.77 -14.12
CA PRO A 625 -1.47 -25.97 -15.17
C PRO A 625 -2.40 -25.01 -15.93
N ARG A 626 -3.69 -25.37 -16.08
CA ARG A 626 -4.69 -24.53 -16.76
C ARG A 626 -4.96 -23.19 -16.04
N PHE A 627 -4.69 -23.11 -14.74
CA PHE A 627 -4.85 -21.90 -13.92
C PHE A 627 -3.52 -21.20 -13.58
N SER A 628 -2.40 -21.61 -14.19
CA SER A 628 -1.08 -20.96 -14.02
C SER A 628 -1.10 -19.43 -14.18
N TYR A 629 -1.93 -18.92 -15.09
CA TYR A 629 -2.12 -17.48 -15.29
C TYR A 629 -2.73 -16.77 -14.06
N LEU A 630 -3.60 -17.44 -13.30
CA LEU A 630 -4.12 -16.93 -12.02
C LEU A 630 -3.11 -17.13 -10.91
N TYR A 631 -2.39 -18.26 -10.90
CA TYR A 631 -1.36 -18.54 -9.90
C TYR A 631 -0.32 -17.41 -9.84
N ASN A 632 0.17 -16.95 -10.99
CA ASN A 632 1.11 -15.82 -11.04
C ASN A 632 0.51 -14.51 -10.50
N ILE A 633 -0.80 -14.29 -10.67
CA ILE A 633 -1.50 -13.11 -10.14
C ILE A 633 -1.71 -13.25 -8.62
N THR A 634 -1.99 -14.46 -8.13
CA THR A 634 -2.21 -14.70 -6.70
C THR A 634 -1.01 -14.34 -5.83
N GLU A 635 0.21 -14.46 -6.36
CA GLU A 635 1.44 -14.05 -5.66
C GLU A 635 1.50 -12.55 -5.37
N MET A 636 0.70 -11.73 -6.06
CA MET A 636 0.61 -10.30 -5.80
C MET A 636 -0.29 -9.98 -4.60
N PHE A 637 -1.22 -10.86 -4.26
CA PHE A 637 -2.18 -10.59 -3.19
C PHE A 637 -1.52 -10.63 -1.81
N ARG A 638 -2.05 -9.83 -0.89
CA ARG A 638 -1.57 -9.75 0.49
C ARG A 638 -2.72 -9.89 1.46
N ASN A 639 -2.43 -10.45 2.63
CA ASN A 639 -3.40 -10.56 3.70
C ASN A 639 -3.80 -9.18 4.22
N GLN A 640 -2.90 -8.19 4.17
CA GLN A 640 -3.16 -6.82 4.61
C GLN A 640 -2.59 -5.80 3.62
N ILE A 641 -3.42 -4.85 3.19
CA ILE A 641 -3.00 -3.69 2.40
C ILE A 641 -3.23 -2.42 3.20
N MET A 642 -2.17 -1.62 3.36
CA MET A 642 -2.20 -0.33 4.04
C MET A 642 -1.91 0.79 3.04
N VAL A 643 -2.56 1.95 3.17
CA VAL A 643 -2.31 3.13 2.34
C VAL A 643 -2.22 4.38 3.20
N ASP A 644 -1.04 5.02 3.23
CA ASP A 644 -0.84 6.31 3.90
C ASP A 644 -1.09 7.46 2.92
N GLU A 645 -1.58 8.59 3.44
CA GLU A 645 -1.91 9.79 2.64
C GLU A 645 -2.75 9.46 1.39
N ALA A 646 -3.74 8.58 1.56
CA ALA A 646 -4.60 8.02 0.51
C ALA A 646 -5.29 9.07 -0.36
N THR A 647 -5.47 10.29 0.16
CA THR A 647 -6.11 11.39 -0.57
C THR A 647 -5.28 11.94 -1.74
N ASP A 648 -3.98 11.64 -1.79
CA ASP A 648 -3.13 12.02 -2.92
C ASP A 648 -3.18 11.06 -4.09
N PHE A 649 -3.66 9.82 -3.88
CA PHE A 649 -3.80 8.83 -4.93
C PHE A 649 -5.08 9.02 -5.70
N SER A 650 -5.02 8.75 -7.00
CA SER A 650 -6.20 8.74 -7.85
C SER A 650 -7.13 7.57 -7.50
N MET A 651 -8.36 7.70 -7.97
CA MET A 651 -9.41 6.72 -7.76
C MET A 651 -9.04 5.31 -8.25
N LEU A 652 -8.35 5.20 -9.39
CA LEU A 652 -7.93 3.91 -9.95
C LEU A 652 -6.74 3.31 -9.23
N GLU A 653 -5.80 4.13 -8.78
CA GLU A 653 -4.63 3.67 -8.02
C GLU A 653 -5.09 3.06 -6.69
N LEU A 654 -5.96 3.75 -5.94
CA LEU A 654 -6.54 3.20 -4.71
C LEU A 654 -7.35 1.91 -4.97
N ALA A 655 -8.07 1.84 -6.09
CA ALA A 655 -8.82 0.65 -6.46
C ALA A 655 -7.93 -0.53 -6.83
N CYS A 656 -6.78 -0.28 -7.44
CA CYS A 656 -5.77 -1.31 -7.64
C CYS A 656 -5.22 -1.79 -6.30
N MET A 657 -4.90 -0.87 -5.39
CA MET A 657 -4.39 -1.21 -4.05
C MET A 657 -5.39 -2.05 -3.25
N GLU A 658 -6.68 -1.66 -3.21
CA GLU A 658 -7.73 -2.48 -2.57
C GLU A 658 -7.83 -3.86 -3.24
N SER A 659 -7.69 -3.90 -4.57
CA SER A 659 -7.72 -5.15 -5.32
C SER A 659 -6.49 -6.04 -5.11
N LEU A 660 -5.45 -5.56 -4.43
CA LEU A 660 -4.33 -6.40 -3.98
C LEU A 660 -4.62 -7.11 -2.65
N ALA A 661 -5.72 -6.77 -1.94
CA ALA A 661 -6.12 -7.49 -0.75
C ALA A 661 -6.65 -8.88 -1.10
N ALA A 662 -6.08 -9.91 -0.48
CA ALA A 662 -6.41 -11.31 -0.71
C ALA A 662 -7.92 -11.56 -0.55
N PRO A 663 -8.56 -12.39 -1.40
CA PRO A 663 -10.00 -12.64 -1.30
C PRO A 663 -10.46 -13.21 0.06
N SER A 664 -9.59 -13.92 0.78
CA SER A 664 -9.88 -14.50 2.10
C SER A 664 -9.95 -13.46 3.21
N THR A 665 -9.03 -12.49 3.22
CA THR A 665 -8.93 -11.47 4.26
C THR A 665 -9.61 -10.18 3.88
N GLN A 666 -9.56 -9.77 2.61
CA GLN A 666 -10.12 -8.51 2.12
C GLN A 666 -9.64 -7.27 2.92
N SER A 667 -8.52 -7.39 3.63
CA SER A 667 -8.08 -6.39 4.61
C SER A 667 -7.44 -5.20 3.91
N PHE A 668 -8.11 -4.05 4.02
CA PHE A 668 -7.68 -2.80 3.39
C PHE A 668 -7.86 -1.63 4.35
N PHE A 669 -6.77 -0.97 4.70
CA PHE A 669 -6.78 0.18 5.60
C PHE A 669 -6.06 1.35 4.96
N ALA A 670 -6.76 2.47 4.86
CA ALA A 670 -6.23 3.69 4.28
C ALA A 670 -6.38 4.84 5.28
N CYS A 671 -5.52 5.85 5.20
CA CYS A 671 -5.72 7.09 5.93
C CYS A 671 -5.36 8.31 5.08
N GLY A 672 -5.93 9.48 5.41
CA GLY A 672 -5.62 10.72 4.72
C GLY A 672 -6.50 11.88 5.16
N ASP A 673 -6.38 12.99 4.43
CA ASP A 673 -7.15 14.21 4.65
C ASP A 673 -7.42 14.92 3.32
N PHE A 674 -8.68 15.25 3.05
CA PHE A 674 -9.07 15.93 1.81
C PHE A 674 -8.53 17.36 1.74
N ASN A 675 -8.43 18.05 2.89
CA ASN A 675 -7.89 19.40 2.96
C ASN A 675 -6.37 19.42 2.69
N GLN A 676 -5.69 18.29 2.89
CA GLN A 676 -4.25 18.14 2.69
C GLN A 676 -3.87 17.62 1.29
N ARG A 677 -4.83 17.42 0.38
CA ARG A 677 -4.50 16.88 -0.95
C ARG A 677 -3.66 17.88 -1.75
N ILE A 678 -2.45 17.49 -2.12
CA ILE A 678 -1.56 18.35 -2.94
C ILE A 678 -1.58 17.97 -4.43
N THR A 679 -2.14 16.81 -4.78
CA THR A 679 -2.18 16.32 -6.16
C THR A 679 -3.43 16.79 -6.91
N THR A 680 -3.32 16.84 -8.25
CA THR A 680 -4.44 17.10 -9.17
C THR A 680 -5.23 15.84 -9.50
N THR A 681 -4.64 14.66 -9.32
CA THR A 681 -5.28 13.35 -9.62
C THR A 681 -5.97 12.73 -8.40
N GLY A 682 -5.63 13.16 -7.19
CA GLY A 682 -6.09 12.56 -5.95
C GLY A 682 -7.61 12.61 -5.71
N ILE A 683 -8.11 11.72 -4.87
CA ILE A 683 -9.52 11.68 -4.49
C ILE A 683 -9.98 12.94 -3.75
N ARG A 684 -11.26 13.28 -3.91
CA ARG A 684 -11.85 14.54 -3.45
C ARG A 684 -13.11 14.39 -2.62
N THR A 685 -13.80 13.25 -2.73
CA THR A 685 -15.13 13.07 -2.12
C THR A 685 -15.32 11.68 -1.55
N LEU A 686 -16.23 11.56 -0.59
CA LEU A 686 -16.66 10.28 -0.04
C LEU A 686 -17.36 9.38 -1.09
N LYS A 687 -17.98 9.97 -2.12
CA LYS A 687 -18.61 9.22 -3.22
C LYS A 687 -17.58 8.34 -3.96
N GLN A 688 -16.37 8.86 -4.16
CA GLN A 688 -15.28 8.12 -4.80
C GLN A 688 -14.81 6.94 -3.93
N LEU A 689 -14.75 7.12 -2.60
CA LEU A 689 -14.46 6.04 -1.66
C LEU A 689 -15.54 4.95 -1.66
N ASN A 690 -16.82 5.33 -1.80
CA ASN A 690 -17.90 4.36 -1.90
C ASN A 690 -17.86 3.55 -3.21
N TRP A 691 -17.44 4.16 -4.32
CA TRP A 691 -17.22 3.43 -5.58
C TRP A 691 -16.03 2.46 -5.48
N LEU A 692 -14.97 2.85 -4.77
CA LEU A 692 -13.80 2.01 -4.51
C LEU A 692 -14.21 0.69 -3.84
N SER A 693 -14.94 0.78 -2.73
CA SER A 693 -15.49 -0.38 -2.04
C SER A 693 -16.72 0.04 -1.21
N PRO A 694 -17.93 -0.43 -1.55
CA PRO A 694 -19.14 -0.09 -0.79
C PRO A 694 -19.13 -0.56 0.67
N SER A 695 -18.28 -1.54 0.98
CA SER A 695 -18.10 -2.07 2.34
C SER A 695 -17.03 -1.33 3.16
N LEU A 696 -16.42 -0.29 2.61
CA LEU A 696 -15.39 0.51 3.28
C LEU A 696 -16.02 1.34 4.39
N SER A 697 -15.66 1.07 5.64
CA SER A 697 -16.04 1.92 6.75
C SER A 697 -15.21 3.21 6.72
N ILE A 698 -15.82 4.35 7.07
CA ILE A 698 -15.13 5.64 7.17
C ILE A 698 -15.20 6.09 8.62
N ARG A 699 -14.05 6.44 9.19
CA ARG A 699 -13.91 6.94 10.57
C ARG A 699 -13.12 8.24 10.53
N SER A 700 -13.56 9.24 11.28
CA SER A 700 -12.87 10.52 11.37
C SER A 700 -12.22 10.68 12.74
N VAL A 701 -10.97 11.13 12.77
CA VAL A 701 -10.24 11.55 13.97
C VAL A 701 -10.01 13.06 13.92
N GLN A 702 -10.12 13.76 15.05
CA GLN A 702 -10.01 15.22 15.11
C GLN A 702 -8.99 15.72 16.15
N LEU A 703 -8.62 14.91 17.14
CA LEU A 703 -7.72 15.35 18.21
C LEU A 703 -6.28 15.52 17.69
N VAL A 704 -5.78 16.76 17.73
CA VAL A 704 -4.43 17.12 17.27
C VAL A 704 -3.55 17.37 18.49
N TYR A 705 -2.60 16.46 18.71
CA TYR A 705 -1.69 16.52 19.84
C TYR A 705 -0.38 17.27 19.55
N ARG A 706 -0.16 17.65 18.27
CA ARG A 706 1.15 18.13 17.80
C ARG A 706 1.29 19.66 17.72
N GLN A 707 0.19 20.38 17.46
CA GLN A 707 0.23 21.78 17.07
C GLN A 707 -0.15 22.67 18.24
N SER A 708 0.48 23.84 18.35
CA SER A 708 0.10 24.87 19.32
C SER A 708 -1.32 25.38 19.11
N ARG A 709 -1.96 25.86 20.17
CA ARG A 709 -3.32 26.44 20.10
C ARG A 709 -3.38 27.59 19.11
N LYS A 710 -2.37 28.48 19.09
CA LYS A 710 -2.31 29.62 18.15
C LYS A 710 -2.17 29.18 16.70
N LEU A 711 -1.27 28.24 16.38
CA LEU A 711 -1.11 27.77 15.00
C LEU A 711 -2.30 26.94 14.53
N ASN A 712 -2.95 26.19 15.42
CA ASN A 712 -4.18 25.47 15.09
C ASN A 712 -5.33 26.44 14.76
N ALA A 713 -5.48 27.51 15.56
CA ALA A 713 -6.44 28.58 15.26
C ALA A 713 -6.13 29.28 13.93
N PHE A 714 -4.86 29.59 13.66
CA PHE A 714 -4.42 30.15 12.38
C PHE A 714 -4.75 29.24 11.20
N ALA A 715 -4.48 27.93 11.30
CA ALA A 715 -4.84 26.95 10.27
C ALA A 715 -6.36 26.87 10.05
N GLY A 716 -7.15 27.04 11.11
CA GLY A 716 -8.62 27.14 11.04
C GLY A 716 -9.09 28.34 10.22
N GLU A 717 -8.54 29.54 10.48
CA GLU A 717 -8.87 30.73 9.70
C GLU A 717 -8.42 30.61 8.24
N LEU A 718 -7.23 30.03 8.01
CA LEU A 718 -6.72 29.77 6.67
C LEU A 718 -7.67 28.87 5.88
N LEU A 719 -8.15 27.79 6.50
CA LEU A 719 -9.09 26.87 5.88
C LEU A 719 -10.44 27.54 5.57
N ARG A 720 -10.92 28.48 6.42
CA ARG A 720 -12.13 29.27 6.15
C ARG A 720 -11.96 30.15 4.91
N LEU A 721 -10.85 30.86 4.80
CA LEU A 721 -10.56 31.73 3.66
C LEU A 721 -10.48 30.95 2.34
N GLN A 722 -10.07 29.69 2.42
CA GLN A 722 -9.92 28.80 1.27
C GLN A 722 -11.19 27.99 0.94
N CYS A 723 -12.29 28.21 1.68
CA CYS A 723 -13.52 27.42 1.57
C CYS A 723 -13.28 25.91 1.73
N GLY A 724 -12.34 25.52 2.60
CA GLY A 724 -12.07 24.12 2.93
C GLY A 724 -13.08 23.51 3.89
N ASP A 725 -12.97 22.21 4.14
CA ASP A 725 -13.89 21.48 5.03
C ASP A 725 -13.53 21.68 6.50
N LEU A 726 -14.22 22.61 7.16
CA LEU A 726 -14.05 22.92 8.58
C LEU A 726 -14.44 21.77 9.51
N SER A 727 -15.27 20.81 9.05
CA SER A 727 -15.63 19.65 9.87
C SER A 727 -14.44 18.71 10.09
N ALA A 728 -13.41 18.82 9.26
CA ALA A 728 -12.15 18.09 9.40
C ALA A 728 -11.05 18.91 10.12
N LEU A 729 -11.37 20.07 10.71
CA LEU A 729 -10.40 20.86 11.46
C LEU A 729 -9.99 20.13 12.76
N GLY A 730 -8.70 20.19 13.07
CA GLY A 730 -8.14 19.57 14.26
C GLY A 730 -8.48 20.32 15.52
N GLN A 731 -8.74 19.59 16.60
CA GLN A 731 -9.01 20.14 17.93
C GLN A 731 -7.84 19.81 18.86
N VAL A 732 -7.25 20.84 19.47
CA VAL A 732 -6.21 20.66 20.48
C VAL A 732 -6.87 20.22 21.80
N PRO A 733 -6.38 19.17 22.48
CA PRO A 733 -6.95 18.73 23.75
C PRO A 733 -6.94 19.82 24.82
N GLU A 734 -7.99 19.86 25.66
CA GLU A 734 -8.09 20.86 26.74
C GLU A 734 -6.94 20.76 27.74
N GLU A 735 -6.44 19.56 28.01
CA GLU A 735 -5.31 19.29 28.90
C GLU A 735 -3.94 19.73 28.35
N SER A 736 -3.87 20.17 27.09
CA SER A 736 -2.62 20.65 26.48
C SER A 736 -2.29 22.07 26.96
N ASN A 737 -1.09 22.25 27.50
CA ASN A 737 -0.56 23.57 27.88
C ASN A 737 0.15 24.30 26.73
N HIS A 738 0.12 23.74 25.51
CA HIS A 738 0.85 24.29 24.38
C HIS A 738 0.12 25.47 23.73
N GLU A 739 0.24 26.66 24.31
CA GLU A 739 -0.25 27.90 23.70
C GLU A 739 0.52 28.27 22.42
N GLY A 740 1.86 28.22 22.50
CA GLY A 740 2.77 28.59 21.41
C GLY A 740 2.78 30.08 21.09
N VAL A 741 3.29 30.41 19.91
CA VAL A 741 3.51 31.79 19.44
C VAL A 741 2.70 32.11 18.19
N SER A 742 2.50 33.41 17.92
CA SER A 742 1.88 33.87 16.68
C SER A 742 2.83 33.66 15.49
N PRO A 743 2.31 33.39 14.29
CA PRO A 743 3.15 33.35 13.09
C PRO A 743 3.80 34.70 12.83
N VAL A 744 4.97 34.72 12.18
CA VAL A 744 5.70 35.94 11.85
C VAL A 744 5.73 36.19 10.34
N LEU A 745 5.68 37.46 9.95
CA LEU A 745 5.64 37.89 8.55
C LEU A 745 6.74 38.91 8.24
N CYS A 746 7.43 38.70 7.12
CA CYS A 746 8.32 39.66 6.47
C CYS A 746 7.78 40.00 5.08
N GLU A 747 7.66 41.29 4.76
CA GLU A 747 7.26 41.79 3.44
C GLU A 747 8.40 42.64 2.86
N GLY A 748 8.52 42.66 1.53
CA GLY A 748 9.52 43.47 0.84
C GLY A 748 10.95 42.95 0.95
N ALA A 749 11.13 41.66 1.26
CA ALA A 749 12.45 41.05 1.44
C ALA A 749 12.70 39.98 0.36
N THR A 750 13.82 40.09 -0.36
CA THR A 750 14.20 39.15 -1.42
C THR A 750 15.65 38.70 -1.29
N GLY A 751 15.97 37.51 -1.81
CA GLY A 751 17.33 37.00 -1.82
C GLY A 751 17.98 37.01 -0.45
N ASP A 752 19.05 37.79 -0.30
CA ASP A 752 19.87 37.87 0.91
C ASP A 752 19.14 38.50 2.10
N GLU A 753 18.26 39.48 1.87
CA GLU A 753 17.46 40.10 2.95
C GLU A 753 16.49 39.08 3.56
N ALA A 754 15.85 38.27 2.72
CA ALA A 754 14.98 37.19 3.15
C ALA A 754 15.75 36.12 3.94
N MET A 755 16.94 35.72 3.46
CA MET A 755 17.76 34.70 4.13
C MET A 755 18.29 35.18 5.48
N CYS A 756 18.74 36.45 5.56
CA CYS A 756 19.16 37.06 6.82
C CYS A 756 18.01 37.07 7.83
N TRP A 757 16.80 37.46 7.40
CA TRP A 757 15.64 37.47 8.28
C TRP A 757 15.27 36.06 8.77
N ILE A 758 15.30 35.05 7.90
CA ILE A 758 15.04 33.66 8.30
C ILE A 758 16.11 33.17 9.29
N ALA A 759 17.39 33.47 9.05
CA ALA A 759 18.48 33.11 9.95
C ALA A 759 18.30 33.73 11.34
N ASP A 760 17.89 34.99 11.44
CA ASP A 760 17.61 35.65 12.72
C ASP A 760 16.46 34.97 13.46
N ARG A 761 15.39 34.60 12.76
CA ARG A 761 14.26 33.86 13.35
C ARG A 761 14.66 32.45 13.80
N ILE A 762 15.56 31.77 13.08
CA ILE A 762 16.11 30.46 13.49
C ILE A 762 16.92 30.60 14.78
N LYS A 763 17.75 31.65 14.90
CA LYS A 763 18.52 31.94 16.12
C LYS A 763 17.61 32.23 17.32
N GLU A 764 16.47 32.90 17.10
CA GLU A 764 15.45 33.11 18.14
C GLU A 764 14.87 31.78 18.63
N VAL A 765 14.49 30.90 17.69
CA VAL A 765 13.93 29.58 18.01
C VAL A 765 14.92 28.73 18.81
N GLU A 766 16.18 28.66 18.38
CA GLU A 766 17.22 27.92 19.12
C GLU A 766 17.42 28.47 20.53
N LYS A 767 17.42 29.79 20.69
CA LYS A 767 17.56 30.44 22.00
C LYS A 767 16.38 30.17 22.92
N GLU A 768 15.16 30.15 22.40
CA GLU A 768 13.96 29.85 23.20
C GLU A 768 13.92 28.38 23.61
N VAL A 769 14.28 27.47 22.68
CA VAL A 769 14.23 26.02 22.88
C VAL A 769 15.47 25.49 23.65
N GLN A 770 16.56 26.26 23.74
CA GLN A 770 17.87 25.89 24.32
C GLN A 770 18.61 24.76 23.59
N GLN A 771 18.08 24.30 22.46
CA GLN A 771 18.67 23.32 21.55
C GLN A 771 18.08 23.56 20.16
N LEU A 772 18.77 23.12 19.10
CA LEU A 772 18.23 23.27 17.76
C LEU A 772 17.11 22.26 17.50
N PRO A 773 15.88 22.72 17.19
CA PRO A 773 14.81 21.81 16.85
C PRO A 773 14.80 21.49 15.36
N THR A 774 13.84 20.68 14.92
CA THR A 774 13.60 20.38 13.50
C THR A 774 13.04 21.62 12.78
N ILE A 775 13.77 22.12 11.78
CA ILE A 775 13.40 23.32 11.03
C ILE A 775 13.32 23.01 9.53
N ALA A 776 12.22 23.44 8.89
CA ALA A 776 12.05 23.41 7.45
C ALA A 776 11.94 24.82 6.85
N VAL A 777 12.57 25.01 5.70
CA VAL A 777 12.43 26.18 4.84
C VAL A 777 11.85 25.71 3.51
N LEU A 778 10.73 26.30 3.10
CA LEU A 778 9.92 25.88 1.97
C LEU A 778 10.07 26.89 0.84
N VAL A 779 10.52 26.41 -0.31
CA VAL A 779 10.67 27.18 -1.55
C VAL A 779 9.63 26.76 -2.59
N ASN A 780 9.50 27.54 -3.66
CA ASN A 780 8.42 27.40 -4.63
C ASN A 780 8.73 26.41 -5.76
N SER A 781 10.01 26.12 -5.98
CA SER A 781 10.50 25.20 -7.00
C SER A 781 11.77 24.46 -6.58
N GLU A 782 11.96 23.24 -7.11
CA GLU A 782 13.20 22.46 -6.95
C GLU A 782 14.47 23.21 -7.34
N LEU A 783 14.39 24.12 -8.32
CA LEU A 783 15.54 24.89 -8.79
C LEU A 783 16.07 25.87 -7.71
N GLU A 784 15.20 26.28 -6.78
CA GLU A 784 15.55 27.21 -5.70
C GLU A 784 16.13 26.51 -4.48
N VAL A 785 15.92 25.19 -4.32
CA VAL A 785 16.27 24.43 -3.11
C VAL A 785 17.76 24.57 -2.78
N LYS A 786 18.62 24.27 -3.76
CA LYS A 786 20.08 24.31 -3.57
C LYS A 786 20.60 25.72 -3.31
N THR A 787 20.16 26.68 -4.13
CA THR A 787 20.59 28.08 -4.02
C THR A 787 20.20 28.66 -2.66
N THR A 788 19.00 28.37 -2.18
CA THR A 788 18.49 28.84 -0.89
C THR A 788 19.26 28.21 0.27
N ALA A 789 19.55 26.90 0.21
CA ALA A 789 20.33 26.22 1.24
C ALA A 789 21.77 26.76 1.36
N GLU A 790 22.44 27.00 0.22
CA GLU A 790 23.79 27.56 0.19
C GLU A 790 23.82 28.98 0.79
N ARG A 791 22.84 29.83 0.43
CA ARG A 791 22.75 31.20 0.96
C ARG A 791 22.40 31.22 2.44
N LEU A 792 21.42 30.41 2.87
CA LEU A 792 21.02 30.36 4.27
C LEU A 792 22.16 29.85 5.17
N SER A 793 22.93 28.87 4.70
CA SER A 793 24.12 28.37 5.42
C SER A 793 25.12 29.47 5.72
N HIS A 794 25.33 30.42 4.80
CA HIS A 794 26.24 31.55 5.02
C HIS A 794 25.85 32.43 6.22
N TYR A 795 24.54 32.65 6.43
CA TYR A 795 24.03 33.46 7.55
C TYR A 795 23.95 32.71 8.89
N LEU A 796 23.99 31.37 8.82
CA LEU A 796 23.94 30.46 9.96
C LEU A 796 25.34 30.03 10.44
N GLU A 797 26.38 30.26 9.63
CA GLU A 797 27.76 29.88 9.94
C GLU A 797 28.29 30.48 11.26
N GLU A 798 27.87 31.71 11.60
CA GLU A 798 28.28 32.40 12.84
C GLU A 798 27.87 31.65 14.13
N VAL A 799 26.81 30.84 14.05
CA VAL A 799 26.32 30.00 15.16
C VAL A 799 26.61 28.50 14.92
N ASN A 800 27.46 28.19 13.94
CA ASN A 800 27.82 26.82 13.52
C ASN A 800 26.62 25.97 13.09
N LEU A 801 25.61 26.60 12.49
CA LEU A 801 24.46 25.90 11.91
C LEU A 801 24.59 25.83 10.38
N SER A 802 24.14 24.73 9.79
CA SER A 802 24.12 24.51 8.34
C SER A 802 22.69 24.31 7.82
N ALA A 803 22.46 24.77 6.59
CA ALA A 803 21.25 24.46 5.84
C ALA A 803 21.56 23.45 4.72
N VAL A 804 20.77 22.38 4.65
CA VAL A 804 20.94 21.28 3.70
C VAL A 804 19.83 21.30 2.65
N ALA A 805 20.23 21.16 1.39
CA ALA A 805 19.34 21.02 0.24
C ALA A 805 18.75 19.59 0.19
N CYS A 806 17.44 19.47 0.35
CA CYS A 806 16.73 18.20 0.24
C CYS A 806 16.19 17.98 -1.17
N GLU A 807 17.10 17.80 -2.14
CA GLU A 807 16.76 17.65 -3.57
C GLU A 807 15.85 16.44 -3.83
N GLU A 808 14.78 16.65 -4.61
CA GLU A 808 13.77 15.64 -5.00
C GLU A 808 13.20 14.82 -3.83
N GLY A 809 13.30 15.33 -2.60
CA GLY A 809 12.93 14.59 -1.40
C GLY A 809 13.74 13.31 -1.16
N LYS A 810 15.04 13.29 -1.44
CA LYS A 810 15.89 12.08 -1.29
C LYS A 810 17.00 12.19 -0.25
N ALA A 811 17.42 13.40 0.11
CA ALA A 811 18.49 13.65 1.07
C ALA A 811 17.92 14.24 2.37
N LEU A 812 18.21 13.61 3.52
CA LEU A 812 17.64 13.99 4.83
C LEU A 812 18.58 14.82 5.72
N GLY A 813 19.86 14.95 5.37
CA GLY A 813 20.87 15.62 6.21
C GLY A 813 21.04 14.95 7.59
N GLU A 814 21.84 15.55 8.47
CA GLU A 814 21.98 15.13 9.88
C GLU A 814 20.88 15.75 10.75
N GLY A 815 20.64 15.21 11.96
CA GLY A 815 19.52 15.63 12.83
C GLY A 815 19.47 17.13 13.10
N THR A 816 20.64 17.77 13.21
CA THR A 816 20.86 19.19 13.55
C THR A 816 20.88 20.15 12.35
N ASP A 817 20.52 19.70 11.14
CA ASP A 817 20.52 20.59 9.98
C ASP A 817 19.17 21.30 9.78
N VAL A 818 19.24 22.57 9.36
CA VAL A 818 18.09 23.28 8.78
C VAL A 818 17.86 22.74 7.38
N ARG A 819 16.63 22.44 6.99
CA ARG A 819 16.38 21.75 5.72
C ARG A 819 15.57 22.59 4.77
N VAL A 820 16.00 22.64 3.52
CA VAL A 820 15.32 23.37 2.45
C VAL A 820 14.64 22.38 1.51
N PHE A 821 13.33 22.58 1.27
CA PHE A 821 12.50 21.71 0.42
C PHE A 821 11.68 22.52 -0.57
N ASP A 822 11.39 21.94 -1.73
CA ASP A 822 10.18 22.33 -2.48
C ASP A 822 8.94 21.97 -1.65
N ILE A 823 8.00 22.90 -1.56
CA ILE A 823 6.74 22.76 -0.85
C ILE A 823 5.97 21.47 -1.20
N GLN A 824 6.14 20.93 -2.42
CA GLN A 824 5.48 19.69 -2.85
C GLN A 824 5.93 18.44 -2.07
N HIS A 825 7.09 18.48 -1.42
CA HIS A 825 7.67 17.33 -0.71
C HIS A 825 7.45 17.34 0.81
N ILE A 826 6.90 18.41 1.37
CA ILE A 826 6.74 18.56 2.82
C ILE A 826 5.64 17.65 3.42
N LYS A 827 4.76 17.10 2.57
CA LYS A 827 3.62 16.33 3.02
C LYS A 827 4.06 15.00 3.67
N GLY A 828 3.40 14.65 4.76
CA GLY A 828 3.76 13.51 5.61
C GLY A 828 4.87 13.80 6.62
N LEU A 829 5.54 14.96 6.52
CA LEU A 829 6.62 15.35 7.44
C LEU A 829 6.11 16.23 8.58
N GLU A 830 6.92 16.45 9.61
CA GLU A 830 6.56 17.25 10.79
C GLU A 830 7.81 17.97 11.34
N PHE A 831 7.66 19.27 11.62
CA PHE A 831 8.73 20.16 12.06
C PHE A 831 8.30 21.00 13.25
N GLU A 832 9.26 21.39 14.09
CA GLU A 832 9.02 22.36 15.15
C GLU A 832 8.77 23.76 14.57
N ALA A 833 9.60 24.14 13.60
CA ALA A 833 9.54 25.42 12.90
C ALA A 833 9.47 25.24 11.38
N VAL A 834 8.62 26.04 10.73
CA VAL A 834 8.50 26.08 9.26
C VAL A 834 8.59 27.52 8.78
N PHE A 835 9.39 27.75 7.75
CA PHE A 835 9.53 29.04 7.07
C PHE A 835 9.13 28.90 5.60
N PHE A 836 8.35 29.84 5.08
CA PHE A 836 8.06 29.95 3.66
C PHE A 836 8.84 31.09 3.02
N VAL A 837 9.37 30.85 1.82
CA VAL A 837 10.09 31.84 1.03
C VAL A 837 9.25 32.22 -0.21
N GLY A 838 8.95 33.50 -0.38
CA GLY A 838 8.26 34.02 -1.58
C GLY A 838 6.81 33.54 -1.72
N ILE A 839 5.98 33.69 -0.68
CA ILE A 839 4.57 33.25 -0.72
C ILE A 839 3.75 33.98 -1.79
N ASP A 840 4.04 35.24 -2.01
CA ASP A 840 3.43 36.06 -3.05
C ASP A 840 3.75 35.55 -4.46
N GLU A 841 4.99 35.14 -4.69
CA GLU A 841 5.38 34.47 -5.93
C GLU A 841 4.67 33.12 -6.11
N LEU A 842 4.51 32.33 -5.04
CA LEU A 842 3.75 31.07 -5.09
C LEU A 842 2.29 31.31 -5.51
N ALA A 843 1.66 32.37 -4.98
CA ALA A 843 0.29 32.75 -5.31
C ALA A 843 0.14 33.12 -6.79
N MET A 844 1.15 33.78 -7.36
CA MET A 844 1.17 34.17 -8.78
C MET A 844 1.45 32.98 -9.71
N GLN A 845 2.44 32.15 -9.38
CA GLN A 845 2.89 31.06 -10.24
C GLN A 845 1.94 29.84 -10.22
N LYS A 846 1.35 29.52 -9.06
CA LYS A 846 0.54 28.31 -8.86
C LYS A 846 -0.81 28.62 -8.20
N PRO A 847 -1.68 29.47 -8.81
CA PRO A 847 -2.91 29.96 -8.18
C PRO A 847 -3.91 28.86 -7.79
N GLU A 848 -3.94 27.73 -8.51
CA GLU A 848 -4.83 26.60 -8.22
C GLU A 848 -4.38 25.74 -7.03
N LEU A 849 -3.08 25.74 -6.71
CA LEU A 849 -2.49 24.92 -5.65
C LEU A 849 -2.03 25.75 -4.45
N PHE A 850 -1.90 27.07 -4.61
CA PHE A 850 -1.46 28.01 -3.57
C PHE A 850 -2.13 27.76 -2.22
N ASP A 851 -3.46 27.74 -2.22
CA ASP A 851 -4.25 27.56 -1.00
C ASP A 851 -3.88 26.26 -0.27
N ARG A 852 -3.75 25.16 -1.03
CA ARG A 852 -3.43 23.83 -0.48
C ARG A 852 -1.99 23.75 -0.01
N PHE A 853 -1.04 24.32 -0.76
CA PHE A 853 0.36 24.35 -0.37
C PHE A 853 0.58 25.15 0.91
N LEU A 854 -0.07 26.29 1.04
CA LEU A 854 0.01 27.10 2.24
C LEU A 854 -0.62 26.38 3.44
N TYR A 855 -1.80 25.78 3.29
CA TYR A 855 -2.44 25.00 4.35
C TYR A 855 -1.58 23.80 4.77
N VAL A 856 -1.09 23.04 3.81
CA VAL A 856 -0.24 21.89 4.07
C VAL A 856 1.04 22.35 4.77
N GLY A 857 1.80 23.32 4.25
CA GLY A 857 3.03 23.75 4.92
C GLY A 857 2.80 24.38 6.30
N ALA A 858 1.75 25.22 6.48
CA ALA A 858 1.44 25.83 7.78
C ALA A 858 1.07 24.78 8.84
N THR A 859 0.35 23.73 8.45
CA THR A 859 0.00 22.64 9.38
C THR A 859 1.20 21.76 9.74
N ARG A 860 2.34 21.86 9.06
CA ARG A 860 3.54 21.05 9.34
C ARG A 860 4.41 21.62 10.48
N ALA A 861 4.19 22.89 10.84
CA ALA A 861 4.78 23.52 12.02
C ALA A 861 4.03 23.14 13.30
N ALA A 862 4.79 22.73 14.32
CA ALA A 862 4.28 22.50 15.67
C ALA A 862 4.08 23.82 16.43
N THR A 863 5.07 24.71 16.41
CA THR A 863 5.13 25.89 17.29
C THR A 863 5.43 27.18 16.54
N TYR A 864 6.39 27.14 15.61
CA TYR A 864 6.91 28.35 14.94
C TYR A 864 6.60 28.33 13.45
N LEU A 865 6.01 29.41 12.94
CA LEU A 865 5.68 29.57 11.53
C LEU A 865 6.13 30.96 11.05
N GLY A 866 7.00 31.00 10.05
CA GLY A 866 7.48 32.24 9.43
C GLY A 866 7.13 32.32 7.95
N LEU A 867 6.73 33.51 7.50
CA LEU A 867 6.33 33.77 6.11
C LEU A 867 7.16 34.94 5.57
N VAL A 868 7.77 34.75 4.41
CA VAL A 868 8.45 35.82 3.67
C VAL A 868 7.72 36.09 2.35
N CYS A 869 7.42 37.36 2.09
CA CYS A 869 6.89 37.86 0.82
C CYS A 869 7.94 38.76 0.16
N ASN A 870 8.14 38.57 -1.14
CA ASN A 870 9.08 39.35 -1.93
C ASN A 870 8.65 40.83 -2.01
N GLU A 871 7.35 41.08 -2.16
CA GLU A 871 6.76 42.41 -2.22
C GLU A 871 5.77 42.63 -1.07
N VAL A 872 4.59 42.00 -1.14
CA VAL A 872 3.48 42.21 -0.20
C VAL A 872 2.72 40.92 0.06
N LEU A 873 2.03 40.84 1.19
CA LEU A 873 1.15 39.73 1.51
C LEU A 873 0.04 39.61 0.44
N PRO A 874 -0.22 38.40 -0.09
CA PRO A 874 -1.31 38.20 -1.07
C PRO A 874 -2.66 38.66 -0.53
N GLU A 875 -3.48 39.27 -1.41
CA GLU A 875 -4.80 39.83 -1.05
C GLU A 875 -5.70 38.82 -0.32
N ARG A 876 -5.64 37.54 -0.68
CA ARG A 876 -6.40 36.45 -0.04
C ARG A 876 -6.05 36.23 1.43
N LEU A 877 -4.82 36.58 1.84
CA LEU A 877 -4.33 36.43 3.22
C LEU A 877 -4.42 37.72 4.03
N GLU A 878 -4.79 38.84 3.40
CA GLU A 878 -4.95 40.13 4.06
C GLU A 878 -5.86 40.10 5.31
N PRO A 879 -6.96 39.32 5.33
CA PRO A 879 -7.77 39.15 6.55
C PRO A 879 -7.01 38.58 7.75
N LEU A 880 -5.89 37.86 7.53
CA LEU A 880 -5.04 37.29 8.58
C LEU A 880 -3.95 38.25 9.05
N ARG A 881 -3.80 39.45 8.47
CA ARG A 881 -2.69 40.37 8.78
C ARG A 881 -2.51 40.64 10.27
N SER A 882 -3.61 40.80 11.01
CA SER A 882 -3.60 41.06 12.45
C SER A 882 -3.12 39.89 13.31
N THR A 883 -3.06 38.68 12.74
CA THR A 883 -2.59 37.48 13.44
C THR A 883 -1.07 37.34 13.40
N PHE A 884 -0.39 38.03 12.48
CA PHE A 884 1.06 37.98 12.34
C PHE A 884 1.77 38.93 13.31
N ALA A 885 2.87 38.46 13.88
CA ALA A 885 3.85 39.26 14.58
C ALA A 885 5.03 39.64 13.65
N LYS A 886 5.84 40.61 14.06
CA LYS A 886 7.07 40.98 13.33
C LYS A 886 8.26 40.08 13.65
N GLN A 887 8.34 39.62 14.90
CA GLN A 887 9.37 38.74 15.45
C GLN A 887 8.79 38.01 16.67
N TRP A 888 9.42 36.93 17.11
CA TRP A 888 9.03 36.29 18.36
C TRP A 888 9.67 37.04 19.55
N ALA A 889 8.93 37.16 20.65
CA ALA A 889 9.42 37.85 21.84
C ALA A 889 10.34 36.90 22.61
N VAL A 890 11.65 37.14 22.51
CA VAL A 890 12.69 36.46 23.29
C VAL A 890 12.74 36.96 24.73
#